data_AF-S2W1E0-F1
#
_entry.id   AF-S2W1E0-F1
#
_cell.length_a   1.000
_cell.length_b   1.000
_cell.length_c   1.000
_cell.angle_alpha   90.00
_cell.angle_beta   90.00
_cell.angle_gamma   90.00
#
_symmetry.space_group_name_H-M   'P 1'
#
loop_
_entity.id
_entity.type
_entity.pdbx_description
1 polymer ?
#
loop_
_entity_poly.entity_id
_entity_poly.type
_entity_poly.pdbx_seq_one_letter_code
_entity_poly.pdbx_strand_id
1 'polypeptide(L)'
;MKHRKLWGLFTSLISGAIVLAGIAIPTASAANDISGLVDQSSIGMNRNSNLTVNSHIGTTTEVSATTGWAGTLKFKLAKKGAHPTVNAGDVLKVGLTPVDPALDLLRLSGNFNSVTQITDSVTGAKLADVATEAEHIGVFTFTDVSEDFVTSQIEMPFYVDKGIRDTYFEENPDVTHVDVAYDITVDGKPTGKQVTYRVKKPVVKLPDMASLEKMGASKVDGDKSYIYSEIQVGTKLRPNNEFIIYDTPDVNMAIRGNVAVYDEKTQGGKDSFLAELGATNPHWVKDSTKPEEQRMEMWLYDIYFRTPEPENPVSSRTAAFEEKPIPLDRYDIVAKKQGMMSMANATVPKDILLQKPAGETLTAEEQKLIDDAGGLYKVVGKGFMLRVKNYSSKYFDGGGYFNIGFDAEPVNDSVMLSKNGRPIYVNKASYYAQEIPNCDPAVDQNCTPIKYEGSKPGDVEAKGKGYNPEELKPPGITAETDGYQLIDFVKQDDTGKALAGAVFSIYKAKSDGTPGDIATNRDGVKLENLVSGADGKLYLPDRTTGVKLELKRGNYVFVEVKAPEGFVKAKDTVVPVQFKQKVVVVSNTKVKNPGNKPSVEPSGDPSVEPSVDPSSGPSVEPSGDPSAEPSITPSTSPSGSPSMDPSADPSSEPSGDPSVEPSVNPSIDPSEHPSVEPSGEPSGDPSAEPSTTPSAEPSGTSSVKPTPNIKKVEKPNKKLPATGFEGGLIIAVIAVFGTGIALYRKAEAN
;
A
#
# COMPACT_ATOMS: atom_id res chain seq x y z
N MET A 1 -21.60 -35.39 -10.56
CA MET A 1 -22.49 -34.85 -11.64
C MET A 1 -21.90 -33.52 -12.13
N LYS A 2 -21.95 -33.25 -13.44
CA LYS A 2 -21.62 -31.95 -14.13
C LYS A 2 -20.41 -31.16 -13.57
N HIS A 3 -19.17 -31.60 -13.80
CA HIS A 3 -18.33 -31.45 -15.00
C HIS A 3 -17.54 -30.13 -15.14
N ARG A 4 -16.24 -30.22 -14.80
CA ARG A 4 -15.14 -29.50 -15.46
C ARG A 4 -14.96 -29.99 -16.92
N LYS A 5 -14.23 -29.19 -17.71
CA LYS A 5 -13.81 -29.33 -19.13
C LYS A 5 -14.82 -28.79 -20.16
N LEU A 6 -14.45 -27.70 -20.85
CA LEU A 6 -13.92 -27.79 -22.23
C LEU A 6 -13.23 -26.48 -22.64
N TRP A 7 -12.05 -26.60 -23.25
CA TRP A 7 -11.46 -25.59 -24.14
C TRP A 7 -11.05 -26.35 -25.40
N GLY A 8 -11.26 -25.77 -26.59
CA GLY A 8 -10.83 -26.35 -27.87
C GLY A 8 -11.94 -26.65 -28.88
N LEU A 9 -11.87 -25.91 -30.00
CA LEU A 9 -12.23 -26.30 -31.37
C LEU A 9 -13.66 -26.79 -31.67
N PHE A 10 -14.43 -25.94 -32.35
CA PHE A 10 -15.21 -26.37 -33.52
C PHE A 10 -15.34 -25.25 -34.55
N THR A 11 -14.55 -25.34 -35.62
CA THR A 11 -14.79 -24.64 -36.89
C THR A 11 -15.72 -25.48 -37.76
N SER A 12 -16.90 -24.96 -38.14
CA SER A 12 -17.59 -25.43 -39.35
C SER A 12 -18.68 -24.45 -39.82
N LEU A 13 -18.68 -24.25 -41.14
CA LEU A 13 -19.64 -23.57 -42.01
C LEU A 13 -21.05 -23.25 -41.46
N ILE A 14 -21.45 -21.99 -41.61
CA ILE A 14 -22.80 -21.63 -42.06
C ILE A 14 -22.66 -20.83 -43.37
N SER A 15 -23.07 -21.44 -44.48
CA SER A 15 -23.22 -20.74 -45.76
C SER A 15 -24.50 -19.90 -45.74
N GLY A 16 -24.37 -18.58 -45.76
CA GLY A 16 -25.48 -17.64 -45.88
C GLY A 16 -25.13 -16.52 -46.84
N ALA A 17 -25.77 -16.50 -48.01
CA ALA A 17 -25.47 -15.52 -49.05
C ALA A 17 -25.91 -14.11 -48.63
N ILE A 18 -24.95 -13.20 -48.44
CA ILE A 18 -25.21 -11.76 -48.36
C ILE A 18 -24.86 -11.15 -49.71
N VAL A 19 -25.80 -10.36 -50.24
CA VAL A 19 -25.70 -9.72 -51.55
C VAL A 19 -24.54 -8.71 -51.55
N LEU A 20 -23.60 -8.90 -52.49
CA LEU A 20 -22.50 -7.97 -52.74
C LEU A 20 -23.03 -6.64 -53.30
N ALA A 21 -23.32 -5.69 -52.42
CA ALA A 21 -23.23 -4.28 -52.75
C ALA A 21 -21.74 -3.96 -52.93
N GLY A 22 -21.33 -3.63 -54.16
CA GLY A 22 -19.93 -3.38 -54.51
C GLY A 22 -19.37 -2.11 -53.88
N ILE A 23 -18.94 -2.19 -52.63
CA ILE A 23 -17.93 -1.28 -52.09
C ILE A 23 -16.60 -1.75 -52.67
N ALA A 24 -15.96 -0.90 -53.47
CA ALA A 24 -14.61 -1.15 -53.94
C ALA A 24 -13.69 -1.20 -52.71
N ILE A 25 -13.24 -2.40 -52.34
CA ILE A 25 -12.10 -2.55 -51.44
C ILE A 25 -10.94 -1.84 -52.16
N PRO A 26 -10.32 -0.79 -51.58
CA PRO A 26 -9.13 -0.22 -52.17
C PRO A 26 -8.09 -1.34 -52.21
N THR A 27 -7.68 -1.72 -53.42
CA THR A 27 -6.54 -2.60 -53.63
C THR A 27 -5.39 -2.06 -52.81
N ALA A 28 -4.87 -2.83 -51.86
CA ALA A 28 -3.80 -2.40 -51.00
C ALA A 28 -2.67 -1.82 -51.85
N SER A 29 -2.46 -0.50 -51.74
CA SER A 29 -1.25 0.12 -52.26
C SER A 29 -0.08 -0.67 -51.71
N ALA A 30 0.97 -0.87 -52.52
CA ALA A 30 2.23 -1.34 -51.96
C ALA A 30 2.58 -0.42 -50.78
N ALA A 31 2.74 -1.00 -49.59
CA ALA A 31 3.04 -0.24 -48.39
C ALA A 31 4.30 0.60 -48.66
N ASN A 32 4.23 1.90 -48.42
CA ASN A 32 5.33 2.79 -48.74
C ASN A 32 6.51 2.42 -47.82
N ASP A 33 7.70 2.14 -48.36
CA ASP A 33 8.83 1.69 -47.54
C ASP A 33 9.40 2.88 -46.75
N ILE A 34 8.83 3.10 -45.57
CA ILE A 34 9.19 4.15 -44.63
C ILE A 34 10.24 3.70 -43.59
N SER A 35 10.84 2.51 -43.74
CA SER A 35 11.91 2.01 -42.87
C SER A 35 13.09 2.98 -42.76
N GLY A 36 13.33 3.77 -43.80
CA GLY A 36 14.33 4.83 -43.85
C GLY A 36 14.07 6.05 -42.94
N LEU A 37 12.90 6.17 -42.32
CA LEU A 37 12.63 7.20 -41.29
C LEU A 37 13.38 6.94 -39.99
N VAL A 38 13.79 5.68 -39.72
CA VAL A 38 14.58 5.35 -38.53
C VAL A 38 16.01 5.83 -38.75
N ASP A 39 16.47 6.78 -37.93
CA ASP A 39 17.87 7.19 -37.92
C ASP A 39 18.72 6.03 -37.39
N GLN A 40 19.30 5.25 -38.31
CA GLN A 40 20.14 4.09 -38.04
C GLN A 40 21.34 4.41 -37.12
N SER A 41 21.81 5.66 -37.12
CA SER A 41 22.89 6.11 -36.23
C SER A 41 22.42 6.29 -34.79
N SER A 42 21.16 6.65 -34.59
CA SER A 42 20.53 6.82 -33.28
C SER A 42 20.17 5.49 -32.57
N ILE A 43 20.05 4.39 -33.32
CA ILE A 43 19.68 3.08 -32.77
C ILE A 43 20.76 2.58 -31.79
N GLY A 44 20.40 2.41 -30.53
CA GLY A 44 21.27 1.85 -29.50
C GLY A 44 20.51 1.21 -28.34
N MET A 45 21.18 0.37 -27.55
CA MET A 45 20.66 -0.23 -26.32
C MET A 45 21.50 0.26 -25.14
N ASN A 46 20.89 0.78 -24.07
CA ASN A 46 21.65 1.38 -22.95
C ASN A 46 21.61 0.54 -21.65
N ARG A 47 22.76 0.48 -20.96
CA ARG A 47 22.89 0.46 -19.49
C ARG A 47 24.13 1.23 -19.04
N ASN A 48 23.96 2.24 -18.19
CA ASN A 48 24.89 2.90 -17.23
C ASN A 48 26.42 3.05 -17.45
N SER A 49 27.00 2.63 -18.57
CA SER A 49 28.35 2.99 -19.00
C SER A 49 28.49 2.76 -20.51
N ASN A 50 28.95 3.80 -21.20
CA ASN A 50 29.22 3.85 -22.64
C ASN A 50 29.64 2.51 -23.27
N LEU A 51 28.82 1.97 -24.18
CA LEU A 51 29.23 0.88 -25.06
C LEU A 51 28.65 1.09 -26.46
N THR A 52 29.56 1.28 -27.42
CA THR A 52 29.24 1.41 -28.84
C THR A 52 28.84 0.04 -29.37
N VAL A 53 27.63 -0.08 -29.94
CA VAL A 53 27.19 -1.30 -30.63
C VAL A 53 27.94 -1.41 -31.96
N ASN A 54 29.15 -1.98 -31.91
CA ASN A 54 29.93 -2.32 -33.09
C ASN A 54 29.64 -3.75 -33.55
N SER A 55 29.63 -3.92 -34.86
CA SER A 55 29.24 -5.13 -35.58
C SER A 55 30.08 -6.37 -35.21
N HIS A 56 29.38 -7.51 -35.13
CA HIS A 56 29.90 -8.88 -34.93
C HIS A 56 30.50 -9.19 -33.56
N ILE A 57 29.74 -9.98 -32.78
CA ILE A 57 30.17 -10.90 -31.70
C ILE A 57 31.23 -10.32 -30.74
N GLY A 58 30.80 -9.72 -29.62
CA GLY A 58 31.76 -9.18 -28.65
C GLY A 58 31.31 -8.94 -27.20
N THR A 59 30.03 -8.65 -26.93
CA THR A 59 29.59 -8.30 -25.56
C THR A 59 28.31 -8.99 -25.16
N THR A 60 28.44 -10.14 -24.49
CA THR A 60 27.33 -10.79 -23.79
C THR A 60 26.99 -10.00 -22.52
N THR A 61 25.79 -9.45 -22.46
CA THR A 61 25.32 -8.64 -21.32
C THR A 61 24.74 -9.53 -20.23
N GLU A 62 25.31 -9.53 -19.03
CA GLU A 62 24.71 -10.28 -17.91
C GLU A 62 23.41 -9.61 -17.44
N VAL A 63 22.32 -10.37 -17.41
CA VAL A 63 21.05 -9.95 -16.80
C VAL A 63 20.94 -10.57 -15.41
N SER A 64 20.85 -9.72 -14.38
CA SER A 64 20.63 -10.17 -13.01
C SER A 64 19.25 -10.82 -12.87
N ALA A 65 19.21 -12.00 -12.25
CA ALA A 65 17.98 -12.71 -11.95
C ALA A 65 17.02 -11.93 -11.02
N THR A 66 17.53 -10.95 -10.26
CA THR A 66 16.74 -10.18 -9.27
C THR A 66 15.95 -9.02 -9.86
N THR A 67 16.47 -8.29 -10.86
CA THR A 67 15.81 -7.07 -11.36
C THR A 67 15.04 -7.28 -12.66
N GLY A 68 15.32 -8.35 -13.41
CA GLY A 68 14.64 -8.69 -14.67
C GLY A 68 14.94 -7.73 -15.84
N TRP A 69 15.11 -6.43 -15.60
CA TRP A 69 15.42 -5.44 -16.63
C TRP A 69 16.55 -5.93 -17.55
N ALA A 70 16.41 -5.73 -18.87
CA ALA A 70 17.38 -6.12 -19.87
C ALA A 70 18.10 -4.90 -20.46
N GLY A 71 17.37 -3.80 -20.66
CA GLY A 71 17.90 -2.55 -21.19
C GLY A 71 16.77 -1.67 -21.73
N THR A 72 17.14 -0.59 -22.41
CA THR A 72 16.21 0.25 -23.17
C THR A 72 16.74 0.43 -24.58
N LEU A 73 15.96 0.00 -25.58
CA LEU A 73 16.19 0.31 -26.98
C LEU A 73 15.82 1.78 -27.20
N LYS A 74 16.75 2.54 -27.77
CA LYS A 74 16.64 3.98 -28.03
C LYS A 74 16.84 4.21 -29.52
N PHE A 75 16.00 5.04 -30.11
CA PHE A 75 16.12 5.49 -31.50
C PHE A 75 15.38 6.80 -31.71
N LYS A 76 15.58 7.42 -32.88
CA LYS A 76 14.83 8.57 -33.36
C LYS A 76 14.26 8.27 -34.73
N LEU A 77 13.07 8.81 -34.96
CA LEU A 77 12.47 8.95 -36.29
C LEU A 77 12.71 10.38 -36.78
N ALA A 78 13.17 10.51 -38.03
CA ALA A 78 13.38 11.79 -38.68
C ALA A 78 13.08 11.69 -40.18
N LYS A 79 12.49 12.74 -40.74
CA LYS A 79 12.30 12.93 -42.18
C LYS A 79 13.08 14.16 -42.62
N LYS A 80 13.95 14.02 -43.63
CA LYS A 80 14.80 15.11 -44.15
C LYS A 80 14.88 15.12 -45.68
N GLY A 81 14.23 16.09 -46.34
CA GLY A 81 14.28 16.24 -47.79
C GLY A 81 13.56 15.11 -48.52
N ALA A 82 14.23 14.48 -49.50
CA ALA A 82 13.62 13.60 -50.49
C ALA A 82 13.27 12.16 -50.01
N HIS A 83 12.91 12.00 -48.73
CA HIS A 83 12.25 10.76 -48.28
C HIS A 83 10.87 10.60 -48.94
N PRO A 84 10.33 9.37 -49.02
CA PRO A 84 8.96 9.14 -49.47
C PRO A 84 7.94 9.98 -48.68
N THR A 85 6.88 10.43 -49.33
CA THR A 85 5.72 11.03 -48.64
C THR A 85 5.19 10.04 -47.60
N VAL A 86 5.08 10.46 -46.35
CA VAL A 86 4.52 9.64 -45.28
C VAL A 86 3.03 9.92 -45.21
N ASN A 87 2.23 8.95 -45.65
CA ASN A 87 0.80 9.10 -45.82
C ASN A 87 0.06 8.63 -44.57
N ALA A 88 -1.16 9.13 -44.37
CA ALA A 88 -2.04 8.62 -43.32
C ALA A 88 -2.27 7.11 -43.46
N GLY A 89 -1.91 6.34 -42.44
CA GLY A 89 -2.02 4.89 -42.41
C GLY A 89 -0.76 4.13 -42.85
N ASP A 90 0.33 4.80 -43.24
CA ASP A 90 1.63 4.14 -43.40
C ASP A 90 2.11 3.61 -42.04
N VAL A 91 2.62 2.37 -42.00
CA VAL A 91 2.99 1.66 -40.76
C VAL A 91 4.48 1.37 -40.75
N LEU A 92 5.14 1.72 -39.64
CA LEU A 92 6.52 1.38 -39.33
C LEU A 92 6.57 0.48 -38.09
N LYS A 93 7.30 -0.64 -38.15
CA LYS A 93 7.50 -1.55 -37.03
C LYS A 93 8.96 -1.50 -36.57
N VAL A 94 9.21 -1.27 -35.29
CA VAL A 94 10.57 -1.27 -34.71
C VAL A 94 10.58 -2.14 -33.45
N GLY A 95 11.56 -3.01 -33.30
CA GLY A 95 11.62 -3.92 -32.17
C GLY A 95 12.86 -4.78 -32.09
N LEU A 96 12.74 -5.84 -31.28
CA LEU A 96 13.73 -6.91 -31.15
C LEU A 96 13.14 -8.20 -31.72
N THR A 97 13.91 -9.02 -32.41
CA THR A 97 13.46 -10.33 -32.91
C THR A 97 14.41 -11.41 -32.38
N PRO A 98 13.92 -12.47 -31.70
CA PRO A 98 14.77 -13.52 -31.15
C PRO A 98 15.46 -14.29 -32.28
N VAL A 99 16.78 -14.48 -32.16
CA VAL A 99 17.60 -15.23 -33.12
C VAL A 99 17.27 -16.74 -33.05
N ASP A 100 16.97 -17.23 -31.85
CA ASP A 100 16.37 -18.54 -31.63
C ASP A 100 14.95 -18.33 -31.05
N PRO A 101 13.87 -18.62 -31.82
CA PRO A 101 12.49 -18.50 -31.34
C PRO A 101 12.15 -19.38 -30.14
N ALA A 102 12.92 -20.45 -29.85
CA ALA A 102 12.74 -21.26 -28.65
C ALA A 102 13.29 -20.60 -27.38
N LEU A 103 14.07 -19.52 -27.52
CA LEU A 103 14.72 -18.78 -26.43
C LEU A 103 14.22 -17.33 -26.31
N ASP A 104 12.95 -17.08 -26.62
CA ASP A 104 12.33 -15.76 -26.44
C ASP A 104 11.95 -15.46 -24.98
N LEU A 105 12.95 -15.01 -24.21
CA LEU A 105 12.82 -14.67 -22.78
C LEU A 105 12.48 -13.20 -22.49
N LEU A 106 12.48 -12.30 -23.49
CA LEU A 106 12.28 -10.86 -23.29
C LEU A 106 10.84 -10.40 -23.51
N ARG A 107 10.43 -9.40 -22.73
CA ARG A 107 9.15 -8.70 -22.85
C ARG A 107 9.36 -7.19 -22.81
N LEU A 108 8.56 -6.47 -23.58
CA LEU A 108 8.47 -5.02 -23.57
C LEU A 108 7.74 -4.58 -22.30
N SER A 109 8.31 -3.62 -21.57
CA SER A 109 7.70 -3.14 -20.33
C SER A 109 6.42 -2.35 -20.61
N GLY A 110 5.38 -2.59 -19.82
CA GLY A 110 4.09 -1.87 -19.91
C GLY A 110 4.19 -0.35 -19.78
N ASN A 111 5.33 0.20 -19.33
CA ASN A 111 5.62 1.63 -19.44
C ASN A 111 5.60 2.12 -20.90
N PHE A 112 6.08 1.32 -21.85
CA PHE A 112 5.99 1.66 -23.28
C PHE A 112 4.53 1.67 -23.77
N ASN A 113 3.69 0.77 -23.28
CA ASN A 113 2.25 0.70 -23.62
C ASN A 113 1.48 1.96 -23.15
N SER A 114 2.07 2.80 -22.29
CA SER A 114 1.52 4.12 -21.93
C SER A 114 1.83 5.23 -22.95
N VAL A 115 2.77 4.99 -23.88
CA VAL A 115 3.05 5.86 -25.02
C VAL A 115 2.05 5.53 -26.12
N THR A 116 1.04 6.38 -26.30
CA THR A 116 -0.05 6.17 -27.27
C THR A 116 0.16 6.92 -28.59
N GLN A 117 1.04 7.92 -28.61
CA GLN A 117 1.35 8.73 -29.79
C GLN A 117 2.79 9.25 -29.73
N ILE A 118 3.36 9.54 -30.89
CA ILE A 118 4.61 10.29 -31.04
C ILE A 118 4.37 11.64 -31.73
N THR A 119 5.13 12.64 -31.31
CA THR A 119 5.07 14.01 -31.83
C THR A 119 6.43 14.47 -32.36
N ASP A 120 6.41 15.44 -33.27
CA ASP A 120 7.60 16.19 -33.63
C ASP A 120 8.11 16.96 -32.41
N SER A 121 9.42 16.91 -32.17
CA SER A 121 10.05 17.56 -31.01
C SER A 121 10.26 19.06 -31.19
N VAL A 122 10.11 19.57 -32.41
CA VAL A 122 10.23 21.01 -32.72
C VAL A 122 8.87 21.71 -32.66
N THR A 123 7.88 21.18 -33.38
CA THR A 123 6.54 21.80 -33.50
C THR A 123 5.51 21.27 -32.50
N GLY A 124 5.72 20.10 -31.92
CA GLY A 124 4.71 19.40 -31.11
C GLY A 124 3.59 18.74 -31.93
N ALA A 125 3.64 18.79 -33.27
CA ALA A 125 2.64 18.16 -34.13
C ALA A 125 2.61 16.63 -33.94
N LYS A 126 1.42 16.03 -33.97
CA LYS A 126 1.26 14.57 -33.96
C LYS A 126 1.81 13.97 -35.25
N LEU A 127 2.58 12.88 -35.15
CA LEU A 127 3.18 12.18 -36.29
C LEU A 127 2.59 10.79 -36.49
N ALA A 128 2.42 10.02 -35.42
CA ALA A 128 1.89 8.66 -35.48
C ALA A 128 1.20 8.26 -34.16
N ASP A 129 0.22 7.37 -34.27
CA ASP A 129 -0.29 6.57 -33.15
C ASP A 129 0.64 5.38 -32.89
N VAL A 130 0.75 4.98 -31.62
CA VAL A 130 1.64 3.91 -31.17
C VAL A 130 0.83 2.72 -30.65
N ALA A 131 1.19 1.53 -31.10
CA ALA A 131 0.63 0.26 -30.66
C ALA A 131 1.75 -0.80 -30.49
N THR A 132 1.37 -2.00 -30.05
CA THR A 132 2.26 -3.16 -29.95
C THR A 132 1.59 -4.38 -30.57
N GLU A 133 2.27 -5.08 -31.48
CA GLU A 133 1.72 -6.23 -32.22
C GLU A 133 2.25 -7.59 -31.70
N ALA A 134 3.47 -7.58 -31.18
CA ALA A 134 4.06 -8.68 -30.44
C ALA A 134 4.72 -8.12 -29.17
N GLU A 135 5.02 -8.99 -28.22
CA GLU A 135 5.63 -8.69 -26.91
C GLU A 135 6.99 -7.96 -26.96
N HIS A 136 7.52 -7.69 -28.16
CA HIS A 136 8.81 -7.05 -28.41
C HIS A 136 8.82 -6.06 -29.59
N ILE A 137 7.66 -5.71 -30.18
CA ILE A 137 7.55 -4.82 -31.36
C ILE A 137 6.65 -3.62 -31.07
N GLY A 138 7.19 -2.41 -31.23
CA GLY A 138 6.43 -1.17 -31.31
C GLY A 138 6.00 -0.90 -32.75
N VAL A 139 4.72 -0.55 -32.93
CA VAL A 139 4.09 -0.26 -34.22
C VAL A 139 3.67 1.21 -34.24
N PHE A 140 4.12 1.93 -35.25
CA PHE A 140 3.89 3.36 -35.43
C PHE A 140 3.03 3.55 -36.69
N THR A 141 1.77 3.92 -36.51
CA THR A 141 0.82 4.18 -37.60
C THR A 141 0.73 5.67 -37.84
N PHE A 142 1.30 6.15 -38.95
CA PHE A 142 1.47 7.57 -39.22
C PHE A 142 0.17 8.26 -39.60
N THR A 143 0.08 9.55 -39.25
CA THR A 143 -0.85 10.50 -39.88
C THR A 143 -0.27 10.98 -41.21
N ASP A 144 -0.99 11.82 -41.95
CA ASP A 144 -0.44 12.46 -43.15
C ASP A 144 0.66 13.46 -42.73
N VAL A 145 1.90 13.25 -43.18
CA VAL A 145 3.08 14.05 -42.80
C VAL A 145 3.88 14.43 -44.04
N SER A 146 3.61 15.63 -44.55
CA SER A 146 4.25 16.23 -45.73
C SER A 146 5.58 16.93 -45.41
N GLU A 147 5.67 17.61 -44.26
CA GLU A 147 6.84 18.39 -43.85
C GLU A 147 7.96 17.52 -43.26
N ASP A 148 9.15 18.11 -43.06
CA ASP A 148 10.27 17.46 -42.39
C ASP A 148 10.09 17.53 -40.88
N PHE A 149 10.45 16.46 -40.16
CA PHE A 149 10.24 16.35 -38.71
C PHE A 149 11.42 15.65 -38.03
N VAL A 150 11.52 15.82 -36.71
CA VAL A 150 12.42 15.02 -35.88
C VAL A 150 11.80 14.74 -34.52
N THR A 151 11.70 13.46 -34.18
CA THR A 151 11.21 13.03 -32.86
C THR A 151 12.27 13.26 -31.77
N SER A 152 11.80 13.41 -30.53
CA SER A 152 12.62 13.15 -29.36
C SER A 152 13.05 11.68 -29.34
N GLN A 153 14.03 11.32 -28.52
CA GLN A 153 14.47 9.92 -28.43
C GLN A 153 13.33 9.04 -27.92
N ILE A 154 12.89 8.10 -28.75
CA ILE A 154 11.90 7.08 -28.40
C ILE A 154 12.61 6.02 -27.55
N GLU A 155 11.97 5.60 -26.46
CA GLU A 155 12.56 4.69 -25.47
C GLU A 155 11.66 3.46 -25.27
N MET A 156 12.14 2.30 -25.70
CA MET A 156 11.49 0.99 -25.53
C MET A 156 12.21 0.16 -24.45
N PRO A 157 11.78 0.22 -23.18
CA PRO A 157 12.35 -0.57 -22.08
C PRO A 157 11.95 -2.05 -22.13
N PHE A 158 12.93 -2.94 -22.01
CA PHE A 158 12.75 -4.40 -22.04
C PHE A 158 13.17 -5.07 -20.72
N TYR A 159 12.55 -6.20 -20.39
CA TYR A 159 12.90 -7.06 -19.26
C TYR A 159 12.87 -8.55 -19.66
N VAL A 160 13.66 -9.38 -19.00
CA VAL A 160 13.54 -10.84 -19.02
C VAL A 160 12.33 -11.21 -18.18
N ASP A 161 11.38 -11.92 -18.79
CA ASP A 161 10.18 -12.40 -18.11
C ASP A 161 10.53 -13.40 -17.01
N LYS A 162 9.95 -13.21 -15.82
CA LYS A 162 10.24 -14.05 -14.65
C LYS A 162 9.72 -15.47 -14.85
N GLY A 163 8.51 -15.63 -15.37
CA GLY A 163 7.86 -16.93 -15.52
C GLY A 163 8.53 -17.78 -16.59
N ILE A 164 8.75 -17.23 -17.79
CA ILE A 164 9.36 -17.97 -18.91
C ILE A 164 10.79 -18.39 -18.58
N ARG A 165 11.58 -17.47 -18.00
CA ARG A 165 12.94 -17.77 -17.51
C ARG A 165 12.94 -18.90 -16.47
N ASP A 166 12.00 -18.86 -15.52
CA ASP A 166 11.98 -19.84 -14.44
C ASP A 166 11.54 -21.21 -14.94
N THR A 167 10.52 -21.29 -15.80
CA THR A 167 10.14 -22.52 -16.52
C THR A 167 11.34 -23.11 -17.27
N TYR A 168 12.09 -22.29 -18.03
CA TYR A 168 13.27 -22.75 -18.76
C TYR A 168 14.30 -23.42 -17.82
N PHE A 169 14.60 -22.82 -16.66
CA PHE A 169 15.57 -23.40 -15.71
C PHE A 169 15.01 -24.53 -14.83
N GLU A 170 13.70 -24.72 -14.80
CA GLU A 170 13.03 -25.88 -14.18
C GLU A 170 13.03 -27.08 -15.14
N GLU A 171 12.80 -26.86 -16.44
CA GLU A 171 12.95 -27.87 -17.50
C GLU A 171 14.42 -28.24 -17.76
N ASN A 172 15.35 -27.31 -17.52
CA ASN A 172 16.80 -27.49 -17.72
C ASN A 172 17.55 -27.38 -16.37
N PRO A 173 17.45 -28.39 -15.47
CA PRO A 173 17.93 -28.27 -14.09
C PRO A 173 19.44 -28.06 -13.97
N ASP A 174 20.24 -28.68 -14.84
CA ASP A 174 21.70 -28.62 -14.82
C ASP A 174 22.29 -27.33 -15.46
N VAL A 175 21.46 -26.54 -16.15
CA VAL A 175 21.90 -25.34 -16.86
C VAL A 175 22.00 -24.16 -15.88
N THR A 176 23.19 -23.57 -15.76
CA THR A 176 23.47 -22.45 -14.83
C THR A 176 23.23 -21.07 -15.42
N HIS A 177 23.20 -20.97 -16.75
CA HIS A 177 22.90 -19.76 -17.52
C HIS A 177 22.56 -20.12 -18.96
N VAL A 178 21.83 -19.24 -19.64
CA VAL A 178 21.55 -19.33 -21.08
C VAL A 178 21.89 -17.99 -21.73
N ASP A 179 22.54 -18.05 -22.90
CA ASP A 179 22.82 -16.87 -23.72
C ASP A 179 21.72 -16.75 -24.78
N VAL A 180 20.95 -15.67 -24.75
CA VAL A 180 19.85 -15.40 -25.69
C VAL A 180 20.19 -14.17 -26.54
N ALA A 181 19.95 -14.26 -27.85
CA ALA A 181 20.31 -13.21 -28.81
C ALA A 181 19.08 -12.65 -29.52
N TYR A 182 19.09 -11.34 -29.75
CA TYR A 182 18.02 -10.60 -30.40
C TYR A 182 18.58 -9.64 -31.45
N ASP A 183 18.09 -9.73 -32.67
CA ASP A 183 18.36 -8.74 -33.71
C ASP A 183 17.45 -7.52 -33.51
N ILE A 184 18.01 -6.32 -33.65
CA ILE A 184 17.19 -5.09 -33.71
C ILE A 184 16.64 -4.99 -35.13
N THR A 185 15.31 -5.01 -35.26
CA THR A 185 14.62 -5.04 -36.56
C THR A 185 13.82 -3.77 -36.84
N VAL A 186 13.74 -3.41 -38.12
CA VAL A 186 12.85 -2.38 -38.67
C VAL A 186 12.06 -3.03 -39.81
N ASP A 187 10.74 -3.00 -39.72
CA ASP A 187 9.81 -3.72 -40.61
C ASP A 187 10.17 -5.21 -40.81
N GLY A 188 10.61 -5.85 -39.72
CA GLY A 188 11.07 -7.25 -39.71
C GLY A 188 12.44 -7.50 -40.35
N LYS A 189 13.07 -6.48 -40.94
CA LYS A 189 14.42 -6.57 -41.53
C LYS A 189 15.48 -6.29 -40.43
N PRO A 190 16.50 -7.13 -40.24
CA PRO A 190 17.59 -6.85 -39.30
C PRO A 190 18.38 -5.60 -39.69
N THR A 191 18.68 -4.74 -38.71
CA THR A 191 19.52 -3.54 -38.87
C THR A 191 21.02 -3.85 -38.93
N GLY A 192 21.41 -5.12 -38.79
CA GLY A 192 22.80 -5.54 -38.57
C GLY A 192 23.31 -5.29 -37.14
N LYS A 193 22.49 -4.70 -36.27
CA LYS A 193 22.73 -4.58 -34.82
C LYS A 193 22.02 -5.71 -34.09
N GLN A 194 22.76 -6.43 -33.26
CA GLN A 194 22.28 -7.53 -32.43
C GLN A 194 22.68 -7.27 -30.98
N VAL A 195 21.86 -7.73 -30.03
CA VAL A 195 22.18 -7.74 -28.60
C VAL A 195 22.09 -9.17 -28.07
N THR A 196 23.04 -9.56 -27.21
CA THR A 196 23.09 -10.88 -26.57
C THR A 196 23.08 -10.72 -25.06
N TYR A 197 22.20 -11.48 -24.39
CA TYR A 197 22.03 -11.46 -22.94
C TYR A 197 22.39 -12.82 -22.35
N ARG A 198 23.25 -12.83 -21.33
CA ARG A 198 23.46 -13.98 -20.45
C ARG A 198 22.46 -13.92 -19.32
N VAL A 199 21.41 -14.71 -19.43
CA VAL A 199 20.42 -14.88 -18.37
C VAL A 199 20.92 -15.97 -17.42
N LYS A 200 21.21 -15.62 -16.17
CA LYS A 200 21.68 -16.57 -15.16
C LYS A 200 20.50 -17.30 -14.51
N LYS A 201 20.69 -18.58 -14.19
CA LYS A 201 19.75 -19.34 -13.36
C LYS A 201 19.58 -18.61 -12.01
N PRO A 202 18.35 -18.32 -11.57
CA PRO A 202 18.13 -17.66 -10.29
C PRO A 202 18.74 -18.46 -9.16
N VAL A 203 19.63 -17.83 -8.38
CA VAL A 203 20.15 -18.43 -7.15
C VAL A 203 19.12 -18.23 -6.05
N VAL A 204 18.29 -19.25 -5.86
CA VAL A 204 17.27 -19.32 -4.82
C VAL A 204 17.97 -19.45 -3.47
N LYS A 205 17.75 -18.49 -2.57
CA LYS A 205 18.34 -18.44 -1.23
C LYS A 205 17.29 -18.14 -0.18
N LEU A 206 17.42 -18.79 0.98
CA LEU A 206 16.67 -18.42 2.17
C LEU A 206 16.93 -16.94 2.51
N PRO A 207 15.96 -16.23 3.12
CA PRO A 207 16.13 -14.85 3.52
C PRO A 207 17.36 -14.66 4.43
N ASP A 208 18.17 -13.65 4.15
CA ASP A 208 19.37 -13.32 4.95
C ASP A 208 19.01 -12.88 6.39
N MET A 209 17.77 -12.43 6.62
CA MET A 209 17.18 -12.12 7.93
C MET A 209 15.65 -12.30 7.88
N ALA A 210 15.03 -12.59 9.02
CA ALA A 210 13.58 -12.56 9.11
C ALA A 210 13.07 -11.14 8.82
N SER A 211 12.00 -11.02 8.03
CA SER A 211 11.47 -9.72 7.61
C SER A 211 9.95 -9.73 7.50
N LEU A 212 9.37 -8.56 7.74
CA LEU A 212 7.98 -8.23 7.46
C LEU A 212 7.99 -6.95 6.63
N GLU A 213 7.68 -7.05 5.34
CA GLU A 213 7.53 -5.89 4.47
C GLU A 213 6.06 -5.77 4.05
N LYS A 214 5.59 -4.53 3.89
CA LYS A 214 4.20 -4.27 3.48
C LYS A 214 4.17 -3.28 2.33
N MET A 215 3.43 -3.63 1.30
CA MET A 215 3.26 -2.82 0.10
C MET A 215 1.76 -2.54 -0.10
N GLY A 216 1.46 -1.42 -0.78
CA GLY A 216 0.10 -1.03 -1.10
C GLY A 216 0.04 -0.39 -2.48
N ALA A 217 -0.99 -0.73 -3.25
CA ALA A 217 -1.28 -0.14 -4.55
C ALA A 217 -2.77 0.15 -4.69
N SER A 218 -3.11 1.27 -5.28
CA SER A 218 -4.49 1.56 -5.64
C SER A 218 -4.95 0.76 -6.86
N LYS A 219 -6.18 0.26 -6.82
CA LYS A 219 -6.90 -0.27 -7.97
C LYS A 219 -8.24 0.46 -8.15
N VAL A 220 -8.70 0.51 -9.39
CA VAL A 220 -10.01 1.03 -9.80
C VAL A 220 -10.71 -0.07 -10.59
N ASP A 221 -11.98 -0.35 -10.26
CA ASP A 221 -12.85 -1.32 -10.94
C ASP A 221 -14.24 -0.69 -11.10
N GLY A 222 -14.57 -0.29 -12.33
CA GLY A 222 -15.66 0.63 -12.60
C GLY A 222 -15.55 1.92 -11.77
N ASP A 223 -16.64 2.31 -11.12
CA ASP A 223 -16.70 3.50 -10.25
C ASP A 223 -16.10 3.25 -8.85
N LYS A 224 -15.62 2.04 -8.55
CA LYS A 224 -15.09 1.67 -7.22
C LYS A 224 -13.58 1.75 -7.18
N SER A 225 -13.06 2.34 -6.11
CA SER A 225 -11.63 2.42 -5.83
C SER A 225 -11.30 1.70 -4.53
N TYR A 226 -10.24 0.91 -4.55
CA TYR A 226 -9.82 0.09 -3.43
C TYR A 226 -8.29 0.06 -3.32
N ILE A 227 -7.80 -0.28 -2.13
CA ILE A 227 -6.39 -0.40 -1.82
C ILE A 227 -6.06 -1.88 -1.77
N TYR A 228 -5.30 -2.33 -2.75
CA TYR A 228 -4.64 -3.61 -2.68
C TYR A 228 -3.46 -3.52 -1.73
N SER A 229 -3.36 -4.47 -0.80
CA SER A 229 -2.27 -4.59 0.16
C SER A 229 -1.56 -5.93 -0.02
N GLU A 230 -0.25 -5.93 0.15
CA GLU A 230 0.58 -7.12 0.25
C GLU A 230 1.36 -7.09 1.56
N ILE A 231 1.29 -8.18 2.33
CA ILE A 231 2.21 -8.44 3.44
C ILE A 231 3.16 -9.53 2.98
N GLN A 232 4.45 -9.22 2.95
CA GLN A 232 5.50 -10.17 2.65
C GLN A 232 6.20 -10.61 3.94
N VAL A 233 6.33 -11.92 4.13
CA VAL A 233 7.06 -12.52 5.26
C VAL A 233 8.27 -13.30 4.74
N GLY A 234 9.45 -12.97 5.26
CA GLY A 234 10.67 -13.77 5.11
C GLY A 234 11.00 -14.49 6.41
N THR A 235 11.26 -15.81 6.34
CA THR A 235 11.55 -16.66 7.51
C THR A 235 12.66 -17.70 7.27
N LYS A 236 13.37 -18.09 8.33
CA LYS A 236 14.40 -19.15 8.31
C LYS A 236 14.00 -20.42 9.09
N LEU A 237 12.73 -20.54 9.51
CA LEU A 237 12.26 -21.61 10.39
C LEU A 237 11.99 -22.93 9.64
N ARG A 238 12.46 -24.06 10.20
CA ARG A 238 12.31 -25.42 9.63
C ARG A 238 10.83 -25.86 9.54
N PRO A 239 10.48 -26.92 8.77
CA PRO A 239 9.08 -27.25 8.45
C PRO A 239 8.13 -27.54 9.61
N ASN A 240 8.61 -27.90 10.80
CA ASN A 240 7.77 -28.03 12.00
C ASN A 240 7.70 -26.69 12.72
N ASN A 241 6.87 -25.78 12.21
CA ASN A 241 6.80 -24.38 12.61
C ASN A 241 5.35 -23.91 12.77
N GLU A 242 5.18 -22.69 13.29
CA GLU A 242 3.90 -22.01 13.37
C GLU A 242 4.07 -20.50 13.27
N PHE A 243 3.20 -19.84 12.50
CA PHE A 243 3.18 -18.41 12.23
C PHE A 243 1.83 -17.86 12.68
N ILE A 244 1.84 -16.69 13.30
CA ILE A 244 0.66 -15.88 13.59
C ILE A 244 0.97 -14.46 13.09
N ILE A 245 0.11 -13.97 12.19
CA ILE A 245 0.24 -12.67 11.54
C ILE A 245 -1.04 -11.89 11.80
N TYR A 246 -0.92 -10.68 12.32
CA TYR A 246 -2.03 -9.75 12.51
C TYR A 246 -1.95 -8.62 11.49
N ASP A 247 -3.07 -8.31 10.85
CA ASP A 247 -3.25 -7.11 10.03
C ASP A 247 -4.33 -6.22 10.63
N THR A 248 -4.00 -4.95 10.88
CA THR A 248 -4.91 -3.97 11.50
C THR A 248 -4.94 -2.68 10.66
N PRO A 249 -5.89 -2.55 9.73
CA PRO A 249 -6.05 -1.33 8.95
C PRO A 249 -6.60 -0.18 9.80
N ASP A 250 -6.49 1.04 9.29
CA ASP A 250 -7.18 2.21 9.85
C ASP A 250 -8.68 1.92 9.98
N VAL A 251 -9.29 2.41 11.07
CA VAL A 251 -10.70 2.21 11.40
C VAL A 251 -11.67 2.58 10.26
N ASN A 252 -11.26 3.43 9.32
CA ASN A 252 -12.06 3.88 8.18
C ASN A 252 -12.02 2.91 6.98
N MET A 253 -11.33 1.77 7.08
CA MET A 253 -11.23 0.74 6.04
C MET A 253 -11.93 -0.57 6.41
N ALA A 254 -12.41 -1.30 5.40
CA ALA A 254 -12.84 -2.68 5.51
C ALA A 254 -12.07 -3.58 4.52
N ILE A 255 -11.57 -4.71 5.00
CA ILE A 255 -10.95 -5.75 4.16
C ILE A 255 -12.05 -6.48 3.39
N ARG A 256 -11.81 -6.74 2.09
CA ARG A 256 -12.78 -7.30 1.16
C ARG A 256 -12.39 -8.70 0.70
N GLY A 257 -13.42 -9.52 0.48
CA GLY A 257 -13.28 -10.78 -0.24
C GLY A 257 -12.37 -11.75 0.51
N ASN A 258 -11.40 -12.29 -0.21
CA ASN A 258 -10.50 -13.32 0.29
C ASN A 258 -9.06 -12.80 0.40
N VAL A 259 -8.33 -13.36 1.34
CA VAL A 259 -6.88 -13.21 1.50
C VAL A 259 -6.19 -14.31 0.68
N ALA A 260 -5.44 -13.93 -0.35
CA ALA A 260 -4.68 -14.84 -1.18
C ALA A 260 -3.25 -14.97 -0.66
N VAL A 261 -2.74 -16.21 -0.56
CA VAL A 261 -1.37 -16.50 -0.09
C VAL A 261 -0.57 -17.16 -1.19
N TYR A 262 0.67 -16.70 -1.38
CA TYR A 262 1.59 -17.16 -2.42
C TYR A 262 2.95 -17.55 -1.83
N ASP A 263 3.54 -18.63 -2.33
CA ASP A 263 4.97 -18.93 -2.23
C ASP A 263 5.77 -17.94 -3.10
N GLU A 264 6.88 -17.42 -2.56
CA GLU A 264 7.86 -16.67 -3.35
C GLU A 264 9.22 -17.37 -3.39
N LYS A 265 9.84 -17.38 -4.56
CA LYS A 265 11.19 -17.92 -4.81
C LYS A 265 12.28 -16.95 -4.36
N THR A 266 11.95 -15.66 -4.37
CA THR A 266 12.81 -14.51 -4.09
C THR A 266 11.94 -13.36 -3.59
N GLN A 267 12.48 -12.50 -2.72
CA GLN A 267 11.76 -11.34 -2.18
C GLN A 267 11.04 -10.49 -3.26
N GLY A 268 9.78 -10.10 -3.01
CA GLY A 268 8.90 -9.38 -3.93
C GLY A 268 8.27 -10.19 -5.08
N GLY A 269 8.19 -11.52 -4.95
CA GLY A 269 7.59 -12.43 -5.94
C GLY A 269 6.13 -12.83 -5.67
N LYS A 270 5.52 -13.55 -6.61
CA LYS A 270 4.26 -14.32 -6.42
C LYS A 270 4.33 -15.55 -7.32
N ASP A 271 5.21 -16.48 -6.96
CA ASP A 271 5.74 -17.48 -7.90
C ASP A 271 5.02 -18.83 -7.83
N SER A 272 4.22 -19.05 -6.78
CA SER A 272 3.21 -20.09 -6.72
C SER A 272 2.05 -19.65 -5.85
N PHE A 273 0.83 -19.72 -6.36
CA PHE A 273 -0.36 -19.64 -5.51
C PHE A 273 -0.42 -20.83 -4.55
N LEU A 274 -0.70 -20.58 -3.26
CA LEU A 274 -0.89 -21.60 -2.23
C LEU A 274 -2.37 -21.77 -1.90
N ALA A 275 -3.00 -20.70 -1.42
CA ALA A 275 -4.33 -20.73 -0.82
C ALA A 275 -5.07 -19.41 -1.04
N GLU A 276 -6.40 -19.47 -1.00
CA GLU A 276 -7.29 -18.32 -0.92
C GLU A 276 -8.26 -18.56 0.23
N LEU A 277 -8.23 -17.66 1.21
CA LEU A 277 -8.88 -17.81 2.51
C LEU A 277 -9.90 -16.69 2.71
N GLY A 278 -11.07 -17.02 3.25
CA GLY A 278 -12.14 -16.03 3.47
C GLY A 278 -13.44 -16.68 3.91
N ALA A 279 -14.55 -15.96 3.76
CA ALA A 279 -15.85 -16.35 4.34
C ALA A 279 -16.34 -17.77 4.00
N THR A 280 -16.02 -18.27 2.81
CA THR A 280 -16.41 -19.63 2.35
C THR A 280 -15.33 -20.69 2.59
N ASN A 281 -14.12 -20.28 2.95
CA ASN A 281 -12.96 -21.13 3.15
C ASN A 281 -12.01 -20.51 4.21
N PRO A 282 -12.40 -20.42 5.49
CA PRO A 282 -11.57 -19.80 6.52
C PRO A 282 -10.44 -20.72 7.01
N HIS A 283 -10.47 -22.01 6.66
CA HIS A 283 -9.43 -23.01 6.97
C HIS A 283 -9.03 -23.76 5.70
N TRP A 284 -7.74 -23.77 5.38
CA TRP A 284 -7.17 -24.49 4.24
C TRP A 284 -6.09 -25.48 4.69
N VAL A 285 -5.99 -26.61 3.99
CA VAL A 285 -5.09 -27.73 4.31
C VAL A 285 -4.41 -28.24 3.04
N LYS A 286 -3.07 -28.23 3.04
CA LYS A 286 -2.22 -28.91 2.05
C LYS A 286 -2.05 -30.37 2.45
N ASP A 287 -1.99 -31.26 1.46
CA ASP A 287 -1.70 -32.69 1.64
C ASP A 287 -2.51 -33.37 2.75
N SER A 288 -3.84 -33.20 2.74
CA SER A 288 -4.77 -33.68 3.78
C SER A 288 -4.73 -35.21 4.05
N THR A 289 -4.04 -35.98 3.22
CA THR A 289 -3.76 -37.41 3.42
C THR A 289 -2.60 -37.71 4.37
N LYS A 290 -1.71 -36.73 4.65
CA LYS A 290 -0.61 -36.87 5.62
C LYS A 290 -1.12 -36.87 7.08
N PRO A 291 -0.31 -37.31 8.06
CA PRO A 291 -0.56 -37.06 9.48
C PRO A 291 -0.67 -35.56 9.78
N GLU A 292 -1.39 -35.18 10.84
CA GLU A 292 -1.73 -33.78 11.13
C GLU A 292 -0.48 -32.91 11.36
N GLU A 293 0.48 -33.44 12.11
CA GLU A 293 1.81 -32.90 12.37
C GLU A 293 2.68 -32.72 11.11
N GLN A 294 2.27 -33.26 9.95
CA GLN A 294 2.94 -33.11 8.65
C GLN A 294 2.11 -32.33 7.61
N ARG A 295 0.88 -31.92 7.94
CA ARG A 295 0.06 -31.07 7.07
C ARG A 295 0.48 -29.62 7.24
N MET A 296 0.56 -28.90 6.12
CA MET A 296 0.57 -27.44 6.14
C MET A 296 -0.89 -26.98 6.21
N GLU A 297 -1.22 -26.15 7.21
CA GLU A 297 -2.57 -25.67 7.45
C GLU A 297 -2.59 -24.16 7.64
N MET A 298 -3.68 -23.52 7.23
CA MET A 298 -3.86 -22.08 7.33
C MET A 298 -5.27 -21.75 7.81
N TRP A 299 -5.38 -20.91 8.84
CA TRP A 299 -6.65 -20.39 9.35
C TRP A 299 -6.66 -18.87 9.27
N LEU A 300 -7.73 -18.31 8.70
CA LEU A 300 -8.01 -16.89 8.69
C LEU A 300 -9.12 -16.58 9.69
N TYR A 301 -8.86 -15.61 10.56
CA TYR A 301 -9.81 -15.09 11.54
C TYR A 301 -10.05 -13.62 11.29
N ASP A 302 -11.30 -13.18 11.38
CA ASP A 302 -11.65 -11.79 11.56
C ASP A 302 -11.29 -11.37 13.00
N ILE A 303 -10.61 -10.24 13.17
CA ILE A 303 -10.36 -9.61 14.47
C ILE A 303 -11.01 -8.24 14.56
N TYR A 304 -11.64 -7.98 15.70
CA TYR A 304 -12.27 -6.70 16.03
C TYR A 304 -11.50 -6.09 17.19
N PHE A 305 -10.82 -4.97 16.95
CA PHE A 305 -9.93 -4.33 17.91
C PHE A 305 -10.37 -2.91 18.18
N ARG A 306 -10.28 -2.47 19.44
CA ARG A 306 -10.52 -1.07 19.81
C ARG A 306 -9.26 -0.25 19.52
N THR A 307 -9.43 0.93 18.94
CA THR A 307 -8.34 1.92 18.81
C THR A 307 -8.30 2.82 20.05
N PRO A 308 -7.11 3.29 20.48
CA PRO A 308 -7.02 4.40 21.43
C PRO A 308 -7.66 5.68 20.85
N GLU A 309 -7.86 6.68 21.69
CA GLU A 309 -8.24 8.02 21.21
C GLU A 309 -7.07 8.60 20.39
N PRO A 310 -7.30 9.13 19.16
CA PRO A 310 -6.23 9.65 18.33
C PRO A 310 -5.63 10.93 18.95
N GLU A 311 -4.33 11.14 18.75
CA GLU A 311 -3.58 12.28 19.31
C GLU A 311 -4.18 13.65 18.99
N ASN A 312 -4.87 13.76 17.85
CA ASN A 312 -5.69 14.90 17.49
C ASN A 312 -6.84 14.47 16.54
N PRO A 313 -7.84 15.32 16.29
CA PRO A 313 -9.02 14.99 15.48
C PRO A 313 -8.77 14.60 14.01
N VAL A 314 -7.59 14.91 13.46
CA VAL A 314 -7.22 14.60 12.06
C VAL A 314 -6.18 13.47 11.92
N SER A 315 -5.76 12.87 13.02
CA SER A 315 -4.86 11.70 13.02
C SER A 315 -5.58 10.40 12.66
N SER A 316 -4.85 9.52 11.96
CA SER A 316 -5.28 8.16 11.63
C SER A 316 -5.62 7.35 12.89
N ARG A 317 -6.64 6.48 12.78
CA ARG A 317 -7.14 5.64 13.88
C ARG A 317 -6.62 4.22 13.70
N THR A 318 -5.47 3.93 14.32
CA THR A 318 -4.78 2.64 14.20
C THR A 318 -4.82 1.85 15.51
N ALA A 319 -4.62 0.53 15.44
CA ALA A 319 -4.46 -0.30 16.62
C ALA A 319 -3.22 0.11 17.43
N ALA A 320 -3.34 0.11 18.75
CA ALA A 320 -2.20 0.03 19.65
C ALA A 320 -1.73 -1.43 19.75
N PHE A 321 -0.47 -1.66 20.11
CA PHE A 321 0.12 -3.00 20.20
C PHE A 321 0.79 -3.23 21.56
N GLU A 322 0.91 -4.50 21.94
CA GLU A 322 1.58 -4.97 23.16
C GLU A 322 2.45 -6.19 22.91
N GLU A 323 3.40 -6.40 23.80
CA GLU A 323 4.26 -7.58 23.84
C GLU A 323 3.73 -8.56 24.88
N LYS A 324 3.20 -9.70 24.45
CA LYS A 324 2.73 -10.76 25.37
C LYS A 324 2.97 -12.16 24.81
N PRO A 325 3.12 -13.19 25.65
CA PRO A 325 3.22 -14.55 25.16
C PRO A 325 1.86 -14.99 24.61
N ILE A 326 1.85 -15.66 23.46
CA ILE A 326 0.65 -16.14 22.79
C ILE A 326 0.52 -17.66 22.95
N PRO A 327 -0.70 -18.19 23.20
CA PRO A 327 -0.93 -19.63 23.24
C PRO A 327 -0.92 -20.20 21.82
N LEU A 328 -0.16 -21.27 21.62
CA LEU A 328 -0.17 -22.07 20.39
C LEU A 328 -0.85 -23.41 20.69
N ASP A 329 -1.88 -23.72 19.91
CA ASP A 329 -2.57 -25.00 19.97
C ASP A 329 -1.73 -26.06 19.22
N ARG A 330 -0.70 -26.55 19.94
CA ARG A 330 0.26 -27.58 19.54
C ARG A 330 0.56 -28.48 20.74
N TYR A 331 0.92 -29.73 20.47
CA TYR A 331 1.37 -30.64 21.51
C TYR A 331 2.81 -30.30 21.95
N ASP A 332 2.98 -29.98 23.22
CA ASP A 332 4.28 -29.80 23.85
C ASP A 332 4.87 -31.17 24.16
N ILE A 333 5.89 -31.60 23.40
CA ILE A 333 6.57 -32.89 23.61
C ILE A 333 7.39 -32.90 24.90
N VAL A 334 7.90 -31.74 25.35
CA VAL A 334 8.72 -31.63 26.56
C VAL A 334 7.83 -31.67 27.79
N ALA A 335 6.74 -30.90 27.81
CA ALA A 335 5.76 -30.92 28.91
C ALA A 335 4.70 -32.03 28.79
N LYS A 336 4.69 -32.79 27.69
CA LYS A 336 3.81 -33.93 27.36
C LYS A 336 2.31 -33.61 27.45
N LYS A 337 1.90 -32.43 26.99
CA LYS A 337 0.53 -31.91 27.07
C LYS A 337 0.12 -31.13 25.82
N GLN A 338 -1.18 -31.01 25.60
CA GLN A 338 -1.71 -30.10 24.57
C GLN A 338 -1.61 -28.64 25.03
N GLY A 339 -1.24 -27.76 24.11
CA GLY A 339 -1.09 -26.33 24.34
C GLY A 339 0.31 -25.96 24.85
N MET A 340 0.99 -25.07 24.13
CA MET A 340 2.26 -24.47 24.53
C MET A 340 2.18 -22.95 24.43
N MET A 341 3.00 -22.24 25.19
CA MET A 341 3.15 -20.79 25.01
C MET A 341 4.24 -20.50 23.97
N SER A 342 4.21 -19.30 23.40
CA SER A 342 5.31 -18.78 22.61
C SER A 342 6.60 -18.65 23.45
N MET A 343 7.74 -18.97 22.84
CA MET A 343 9.07 -18.92 23.45
C MET A 343 9.52 -17.51 23.82
N ALA A 344 8.95 -16.49 23.17
CA ALA A 344 9.12 -15.09 23.50
C ALA A 344 7.76 -14.38 23.48
N ASN A 345 7.73 -13.11 23.91
CA ASN A 345 6.58 -12.26 23.65
C ASN A 345 6.42 -12.06 22.14
N ALA A 346 5.16 -12.01 21.70
CA ALA A 346 4.77 -11.63 20.37
C ALA A 346 4.16 -10.23 20.41
N THR A 347 4.45 -9.44 19.37
CA THR A 347 3.76 -8.16 19.15
C THR A 347 2.36 -8.41 18.65
N VAL A 348 1.34 -8.06 19.45
CA VAL A 348 -0.08 -8.31 19.14
C VAL A 348 -0.90 -7.03 19.28
N PRO A 349 -2.01 -6.89 18.55
CA PRO A 349 -2.95 -5.79 18.78
C PRO A 349 -3.47 -5.80 20.23
N LYS A 350 -3.51 -4.62 20.85
CA LYS A 350 -4.23 -4.38 22.11
C LYS A 350 -5.74 -4.41 21.87
N ASP A 351 -6.47 -4.63 22.96
CA ASP A 351 -7.94 -4.45 23.01
C ASP A 351 -8.70 -5.16 21.88
N ILE A 352 -8.26 -6.38 21.52
CA ILE A 352 -9.05 -7.30 20.69
C ILE A 352 -10.30 -7.68 21.49
N LEU A 353 -11.44 -7.17 21.04
CA LEU A 353 -12.76 -7.42 21.63
C LEU A 353 -13.29 -8.79 21.23
N LEU A 354 -13.00 -9.21 19.98
CA LEU A 354 -13.54 -10.42 19.39
C LEU A 354 -12.61 -10.95 18.29
N GLN A 355 -12.48 -12.28 18.24
CA GLN A 355 -11.80 -13.02 17.18
C GLN A 355 -12.69 -14.20 16.76
N LYS A 356 -13.00 -14.32 15.46
CA LYS A 356 -13.82 -15.41 14.90
C LYS A 356 -13.25 -15.90 13.58
N PRO A 357 -13.49 -17.15 13.15
CA PRO A 357 -13.20 -17.57 11.78
C PRO A 357 -13.76 -16.57 10.75
N ALA A 358 -12.97 -16.27 9.73
CA ALA A 358 -13.28 -15.17 8.81
C ALA A 358 -14.65 -15.36 8.14
N GLY A 359 -15.46 -14.30 8.14
CA GLY A 359 -16.79 -14.28 7.55
C GLY A 359 -17.91 -14.91 8.38
N GLU A 360 -17.66 -15.36 9.62
CA GLU A 360 -18.73 -15.73 10.53
C GLU A 360 -19.62 -14.53 10.91
N THR A 361 -20.93 -14.75 10.98
CA THR A 361 -21.88 -13.74 11.44
C THR A 361 -21.70 -13.44 12.92
N LEU A 362 -21.83 -12.16 13.29
CA LEU A 362 -21.85 -11.71 14.68
C LEU A 362 -23.17 -12.12 15.36
N THR A 363 -23.11 -12.60 16.60
CA THR A 363 -24.31 -12.73 17.46
C THR A 363 -24.78 -11.36 17.94
N ALA A 364 -25.97 -11.28 18.55
CA ALA A 364 -26.48 -10.04 19.11
C ALA A 364 -25.59 -9.51 20.24
N GLU A 365 -25.00 -10.40 21.04
CA GLU A 365 -24.10 -10.09 22.15
C GLU A 365 -22.74 -9.59 21.64
N GLU A 366 -22.20 -10.22 20.59
CA GLU A 366 -20.96 -9.81 19.92
C GLU A 366 -21.10 -8.45 19.23
N GLN A 367 -22.23 -8.22 18.55
CA GLN A 367 -22.55 -6.91 17.97
C GLN A 367 -22.70 -5.85 19.07
N LYS A 368 -23.39 -6.17 20.17
CA LYS A 368 -23.51 -5.27 21.32
C LYS A 368 -22.15 -4.92 21.92
N LEU A 369 -21.22 -5.87 22.03
CA LEU A 369 -19.86 -5.62 22.53
C LEU A 369 -19.12 -4.60 21.65
N ILE A 370 -19.26 -4.69 20.32
CA ILE A 370 -18.69 -3.75 19.37
C ILE A 370 -19.34 -2.36 19.49
N ASP A 371 -20.66 -2.31 19.64
CA ASP A 371 -21.41 -1.06 19.78
C ASP A 371 -21.13 -0.34 21.11
N ASP A 372 -21.09 -1.08 22.23
CA ASP A 372 -20.70 -0.59 23.56
C ASP A 372 -19.26 -0.02 23.55
N ALA A 373 -18.36 -0.58 22.74
CA ALA A 373 -16.97 -0.12 22.59
C ALA A 373 -16.82 1.12 21.68
N GLY A 374 -17.92 1.68 21.15
CA GLY A 374 -17.94 2.87 20.29
C GLY A 374 -18.32 2.61 18.83
N GLY A 375 -18.62 1.37 18.47
CA GLY A 375 -19.14 0.98 17.17
C GLY A 375 -18.06 0.71 16.11
N LEU A 376 -18.42 -0.18 15.18
CA LEU A 376 -17.58 -0.58 14.06
C LEU A 376 -17.30 0.60 13.12
N TYR A 377 -16.06 0.67 12.66
CA TYR A 377 -15.53 1.71 11.77
C TYR A 377 -15.57 3.14 12.34
N LYS A 378 -15.67 3.29 13.68
CA LYS A 378 -15.64 4.57 14.40
C LYS A 378 -14.55 4.58 15.47
N VAL A 379 -14.59 3.57 16.34
CA VAL A 379 -13.62 3.32 17.42
C VAL A 379 -13.14 1.86 17.38
N VAL A 380 -13.99 0.94 16.90
CA VAL A 380 -13.62 -0.46 16.67
C VAL A 380 -13.25 -0.66 15.20
N GLY A 381 -12.02 -1.13 14.94
CA GLY A 381 -11.55 -1.53 13.62
C GLY A 381 -11.82 -3.00 13.34
N LYS A 382 -11.85 -3.38 12.06
CA LYS A 382 -11.86 -4.79 11.63
C LYS A 382 -10.59 -5.10 10.83
N GLY A 383 -9.85 -6.09 11.29
CA GLY A 383 -8.65 -6.63 10.64
C GLY A 383 -8.71 -8.15 10.53
N PHE A 384 -7.58 -8.80 10.28
CA PHE A 384 -7.49 -10.26 10.32
C PHE A 384 -6.31 -10.78 11.15
N MET A 385 -6.43 -12.04 11.60
CA MET A 385 -5.31 -12.86 12.02
C MET A 385 -5.17 -14.06 11.07
N LEU A 386 -4.00 -14.24 10.48
CA LEU A 386 -3.65 -15.44 9.73
C LEU A 386 -2.75 -16.33 10.60
N ARG A 387 -3.20 -17.55 10.90
CA ARG A 387 -2.40 -18.60 11.55
C ARG A 387 -1.95 -19.60 10.50
N VAL A 388 -0.64 -19.86 10.39
CA VAL A 388 -0.07 -20.87 9.47
C VAL A 388 0.69 -21.92 10.28
N LYS A 389 0.36 -23.18 10.09
CA LYS A 389 1.01 -24.34 10.71
C LYS A 389 1.82 -25.08 9.65
N ASN A 390 3.05 -25.46 10.00
CA ASN A 390 3.97 -26.23 9.16
C ASN A 390 4.13 -25.64 7.75
N TYR A 391 4.42 -24.34 7.67
CA TYR A 391 4.73 -23.67 6.43
C TYR A 391 5.91 -24.37 5.73
N SER A 392 5.65 -24.78 4.49
CA SER A 392 6.62 -25.41 3.59
C SER A 392 6.46 -24.84 2.19
N SER A 393 7.52 -24.17 1.73
CA SER A 393 7.58 -23.63 0.38
C SER A 393 7.91 -24.72 -0.63
N LYS A 394 7.46 -24.60 -1.88
CA LYS A 394 7.96 -25.47 -2.96
C LYS A 394 9.44 -25.21 -3.33
N TYR A 395 10.03 -24.12 -2.81
CA TYR A 395 11.40 -23.69 -3.11
C TYR A 395 12.42 -24.01 -2.01
N PHE A 396 11.94 -24.23 -0.79
CA PHE A 396 12.78 -24.42 0.40
C PHE A 396 12.16 -25.48 1.31
N ASP A 397 12.96 -26.49 1.69
CA ASP A 397 12.59 -27.51 2.68
C ASP A 397 12.61 -26.93 4.11
N GLY A 398 11.73 -25.95 4.35
CA GLY A 398 11.67 -25.13 5.55
C GLY A 398 12.09 -23.69 5.30
N GLY A 399 11.29 -22.75 5.79
CA GLY A 399 11.53 -21.31 5.64
C GLY A 399 11.27 -20.82 4.22
N GLY A 400 11.83 -19.65 3.89
CA GLY A 400 11.66 -18.99 2.60
C GLY A 400 10.83 -17.71 2.71
N TYR A 401 10.15 -17.37 1.62
CA TYR A 401 9.32 -16.17 1.51
C TYR A 401 7.88 -16.55 1.14
N PHE A 402 6.90 -15.88 1.74
CA PHE A 402 5.52 -15.91 1.27
C PHE A 402 4.87 -14.52 1.27
N ASN A 403 3.94 -14.34 0.34
CA ASN A 403 3.16 -13.14 0.11
C ASN A 403 1.72 -13.36 0.57
N ILE A 404 1.13 -12.36 1.20
CA ILE A 404 -0.30 -12.31 1.57
C ILE A 404 -0.91 -11.10 0.87
N GLY A 405 -1.67 -11.33 -0.19
CA GLY A 405 -2.36 -10.29 -0.95
C GLY A 405 -3.85 -10.21 -0.61
N PHE A 406 -4.36 -8.99 -0.37
CA PHE A 406 -5.78 -8.75 -0.12
C PHE A 406 -6.19 -7.35 -0.55
N ASP A 407 -7.47 -7.16 -0.87
CA ASP A 407 -8.04 -5.86 -1.21
C ASP A 407 -8.82 -5.28 -0.01
N ALA A 408 -8.77 -3.96 0.18
CA ALA A 408 -9.53 -3.25 1.21
C ALA A 408 -10.15 -1.96 0.66
N GLU A 409 -11.37 -1.63 1.09
CA GLU A 409 -12.10 -0.43 0.63
C GLU A 409 -12.33 0.60 1.75
N PRO A 410 -12.34 1.90 1.43
CA PRO A 410 -12.81 2.94 2.34
C PRO A 410 -14.30 2.79 2.68
N VAL A 411 -14.60 2.54 3.96
CA VAL A 411 -15.97 2.56 4.48
C VAL A 411 -16.35 3.92 5.08
N ASN A 412 -15.37 4.71 5.50
CA ASN A 412 -15.52 6.11 5.89
C ASN A 412 -14.47 6.98 5.18
N ASP A 413 -14.71 8.30 5.09
CA ASP A 413 -13.68 9.24 4.66
C ASP A 413 -12.54 9.23 5.69
N SER A 414 -11.29 9.21 5.25
CA SER A 414 -10.15 9.35 6.17
C SER A 414 -10.19 10.72 6.83
N VAL A 415 -9.66 10.84 8.04
CA VAL A 415 -9.37 12.15 8.63
C VAL A 415 -7.94 12.62 8.31
N MET A 416 -7.08 11.73 7.80
CA MET A 416 -5.70 12.04 7.42
C MET A 416 -5.60 12.33 5.91
N LEU A 417 -4.87 13.40 5.56
CA LEU A 417 -4.70 13.88 4.18
C LEU A 417 -3.22 14.05 3.84
N SER A 418 -2.84 13.71 2.60
CA SER A 418 -1.50 14.02 2.08
C SER A 418 -1.38 15.50 1.70
N LYS A 419 -0.16 15.99 1.45
CA LYS A 419 0.09 17.35 0.95
C LYS A 419 -0.71 17.73 -0.30
N ASN A 420 -1.15 16.75 -1.08
CA ASN A 420 -1.95 16.91 -2.29
C ASN A 420 -3.48 16.81 -2.02
N GLY A 421 -3.93 16.85 -0.76
CA GLY A 421 -5.34 16.77 -0.38
C GLY A 421 -6.00 15.43 -0.67
N ARG A 422 -5.22 14.33 -0.77
CA ARG A 422 -5.73 12.97 -0.98
C ARG A 422 -5.87 12.21 0.36
N PRO A 423 -6.90 11.36 0.53
CA PRO A 423 -7.05 10.53 1.73
C PRO A 423 -5.83 9.61 1.92
N ILE A 424 -5.29 9.57 3.15
CA ILE A 424 -4.30 8.57 3.57
C ILE A 424 -5.02 7.56 4.47
N TYR A 425 -4.77 6.26 4.25
CA TYR A 425 -5.14 5.21 5.18
C TYR A 425 -3.88 4.48 5.62
N VAL A 426 -3.66 4.39 6.93
CA VAL A 426 -2.55 3.64 7.51
C VAL A 426 -3.01 2.19 7.70
N ASN A 427 -2.12 1.22 7.51
CA ASN A 427 -2.43 -0.17 7.84
C ASN A 427 -1.21 -0.87 8.46
N LYS A 428 -1.31 -1.22 9.74
CA LYS A 428 -0.23 -1.82 10.54
C LYS A 428 -0.28 -3.35 10.47
N ALA A 429 0.86 -4.01 10.60
CA ALA A 429 0.93 -5.46 10.61
C ALA A 429 1.99 -5.94 11.60
N SER A 430 1.76 -7.08 12.24
CA SER A 430 2.72 -7.73 13.13
C SER A 430 2.78 -9.23 12.84
N TYR A 431 3.87 -9.86 13.27
CA TYR A 431 4.18 -11.23 12.94
C TYR A 431 4.96 -11.89 14.09
N TYR A 432 4.57 -13.10 14.44
CA TYR A 432 5.35 -14.01 15.27
C TYR A 432 5.39 -15.40 14.62
N ALA A 433 6.53 -16.07 14.71
CA ALA A 433 6.62 -17.50 14.48
C ALA A 433 7.63 -18.19 15.38
N GLN A 434 7.45 -19.49 15.54
CA GLN A 434 8.46 -20.37 16.11
C GLN A 434 8.49 -21.74 15.46
N GLU A 435 9.64 -22.38 15.53
CA GLU A 435 9.73 -23.84 15.42
C GLU A 435 9.03 -24.48 16.63
N ILE A 436 8.42 -25.62 16.41
CA ILE A 436 7.75 -26.41 17.45
C ILE A 436 8.68 -27.58 17.80
N PRO A 437 8.86 -27.94 19.09
CA PRO A 437 9.66 -29.10 19.47
C PRO A 437 9.14 -30.37 18.79
N ASN A 438 10.04 -31.11 18.15
CA ASN A 438 9.81 -32.46 17.62
C ASN A 438 10.61 -33.54 18.40
N CYS A 439 11.34 -33.13 19.43
CA CYS A 439 12.20 -33.93 20.29
C CYS A 439 12.30 -33.26 21.67
N ASP A 440 12.69 -34.04 22.68
CA ASP A 440 12.97 -33.54 24.04
C ASP A 440 14.49 -33.46 24.22
N PRO A 441 15.10 -32.26 24.38
CA PRO A 441 16.55 -32.10 24.52
C PRO A 441 17.10 -32.69 25.82
N ALA A 442 16.26 -33.01 26.81
CA ALA A 442 16.68 -33.73 28.02
C ALA A 442 16.88 -35.25 27.77
N VAL A 443 16.35 -35.77 26.66
CA VAL A 443 16.38 -37.21 26.30
C VAL A 443 17.16 -37.46 25.01
N ASP A 444 17.10 -36.54 24.04
CA ASP A 444 17.79 -36.62 22.76
C ASP A 444 18.85 -35.52 22.62
N GLN A 445 20.12 -35.91 22.65
CA GLN A 445 21.27 -35.01 22.48
C GLN A 445 21.41 -34.46 21.06
N ASN A 446 20.74 -35.05 20.06
CA ASN A 446 20.69 -34.52 18.70
C ASN A 446 19.53 -33.53 18.48
N CYS A 447 18.73 -33.26 19.52
CA CYS A 447 17.58 -32.37 19.40
C CYS A 447 18.03 -30.95 19.00
N THR A 448 17.50 -30.47 17.88
CA THR A 448 17.91 -29.18 17.33
C THR A 448 17.27 -28.03 18.12
N PRO A 449 18.03 -26.98 18.52
CA PRO A 449 17.49 -25.83 19.24
C PRO A 449 16.28 -25.21 18.52
N ILE A 450 15.22 -24.96 19.29
CA ILE A 450 14.02 -24.24 18.84
C ILE A 450 14.40 -22.81 18.50
N LYS A 451 13.98 -22.33 17.33
CA LYS A 451 14.09 -20.92 16.93
C LYS A 451 12.73 -20.22 16.95
N TYR A 452 12.75 -18.92 17.17
CA TYR A 452 11.61 -18.04 16.95
C TYR A 452 12.04 -16.80 16.16
N GLU A 453 11.10 -16.23 15.43
CA GLU A 453 11.25 -15.04 14.59
C GLU A 453 10.00 -14.17 14.75
N GLY A 454 10.09 -12.86 14.58
CA GLY A 454 8.93 -11.98 14.69
C GLY A 454 9.25 -10.50 14.50
N SER A 455 8.20 -9.71 14.37
CA SER A 455 8.25 -8.25 14.45
C SER A 455 8.70 -7.81 15.85
N LYS A 456 9.28 -6.62 15.94
CA LYS A 456 9.45 -5.88 17.20
C LYS A 456 8.42 -4.75 17.25
N PRO A 457 8.18 -4.10 18.42
CA PRO A 457 7.27 -2.96 18.52
C PRO A 457 7.54 -1.83 17.51
N GLY A 458 8.81 -1.57 17.18
CA GLY A 458 9.22 -0.58 16.18
C GLY A 458 9.19 -1.05 14.71
N ASP A 459 8.71 -2.26 14.45
CA ASP A 459 8.50 -2.84 13.11
C ASP A 459 7.01 -3.08 12.79
N VAL A 460 6.12 -2.84 13.75
CA VAL A 460 4.64 -2.89 13.62
C VAL A 460 4.12 -1.93 12.54
N GLU A 461 4.83 -0.82 12.36
CA GLU A 461 4.65 0.13 11.26
C GLU A 461 5.46 -0.35 10.05
N ALA A 462 5.14 -1.56 9.57
CA ALA A 462 5.91 -2.35 8.61
C ALA A 462 6.61 -1.48 7.54
N LYS A 463 7.95 -1.52 7.54
CA LYS A 463 8.84 -0.64 6.77
C LYS A 463 8.85 -0.97 5.28
N GLY A 464 7.72 -0.75 4.61
CA GLY A 464 7.65 -0.79 3.16
C GLY A 464 8.59 0.25 2.54
N LYS A 465 9.41 -0.17 1.56
CA LYS A 465 10.08 0.77 0.65
C LYS A 465 8.99 1.57 -0.07
N GLY A 466 8.82 2.83 0.30
CA GLY A 466 7.75 3.69 -0.24
C GLY A 466 6.56 3.93 0.68
N TYR A 467 6.61 3.55 1.97
CA TYR A 467 5.62 4.03 2.96
C TYR A 467 5.83 5.51 3.36
N ASN A 468 6.32 6.34 2.44
CA ASN A 468 6.08 7.77 2.49
C ASN A 468 4.59 7.97 2.13
N PRO A 469 3.73 8.51 3.01
CA PRO A 469 2.32 8.71 2.72
C PRO A 469 2.05 9.69 1.56
N GLU A 470 3.08 10.37 1.07
CA GLU A 470 3.08 11.21 -0.13
C GLU A 470 3.43 10.45 -1.42
N GLU A 471 4.10 9.30 -1.33
CA GLU A 471 4.53 8.45 -2.46
C GLU A 471 3.67 7.19 -2.66
N LEU A 472 3.00 6.71 -1.60
CA LEU A 472 1.75 5.99 -1.79
C LEU A 472 0.94 6.83 -2.75
N LYS A 473 0.79 6.38 -4.01
CA LYS A 473 -0.26 6.88 -4.90
C LYS A 473 -1.54 6.45 -4.19
N PRO A 474 -2.20 7.34 -3.42
CA PRO A 474 -3.47 6.96 -2.83
C PRO A 474 -4.38 6.73 -4.02
N PRO A 475 -5.41 5.87 -3.90
CA PRO A 475 -6.31 5.66 -5.00
C PRO A 475 -6.67 6.99 -5.65
N GLY A 476 -6.44 7.04 -6.96
CA GLY A 476 -7.23 7.90 -7.80
C GLY A 476 -8.65 7.42 -7.60
N ILE A 477 -9.30 7.92 -6.55
CA ILE A 477 -10.72 7.76 -6.30
C ILE A 477 -11.39 8.64 -7.35
N THR A 478 -11.39 8.11 -8.58
CA THR A 478 -11.81 8.78 -9.81
C THR A 478 -13.31 8.63 -9.99
N ALA A 479 -14.06 8.96 -8.94
CA ALA A 479 -15.49 9.28 -8.92
C ALA A 479 -15.81 9.90 -7.53
N GLU A 480 -16.44 11.06 -7.38
CA GLU A 480 -16.90 12.04 -8.38
C GLU A 480 -16.21 13.41 -8.21
N THR A 481 -15.61 13.87 -9.31
CA THR A 481 -14.98 15.19 -9.55
C THR A 481 -13.71 15.54 -8.75
N ASP A 482 -12.69 16.01 -9.47
CA ASP A 482 -11.53 16.74 -8.93
C ASP A 482 -11.89 18.21 -8.63
N GLY A 483 -13.03 18.42 -7.97
CA GLY A 483 -13.68 19.70 -7.78
C GLY A 483 -14.18 19.95 -6.36
N TYR A 484 -14.93 21.04 -6.20
CA TYR A 484 -15.60 21.36 -4.95
C TYR A 484 -16.73 20.35 -4.68
N GLN A 485 -16.74 19.79 -3.48
CA GLN A 485 -17.74 18.86 -2.96
C GLN A 485 -18.84 19.63 -2.21
N LEU A 486 -20.10 19.29 -2.45
CA LEU A 486 -21.23 19.91 -1.76
C LEU A 486 -21.40 19.32 -0.36
N ILE A 487 -21.43 20.19 0.65
CA ILE A 487 -21.82 19.84 2.02
C ILE A 487 -23.27 20.26 2.25
N ASP A 488 -24.11 19.31 2.64
CA ASP A 488 -25.47 19.60 3.10
C ASP A 488 -25.42 19.85 4.62
N PHE A 489 -25.78 21.06 5.05
CA PHE A 489 -25.70 21.46 6.46
C PHE A 489 -27.09 21.64 7.05
N VAL A 490 -27.31 21.01 8.21
CA VAL A 490 -28.58 21.05 8.93
C VAL A 490 -28.35 21.48 10.38
N LYS A 491 -28.89 22.65 10.73
CA LYS A 491 -28.99 23.13 12.10
C LYS A 491 -30.33 22.71 12.71
N GLN A 492 -30.28 21.99 13.83
CA GLN A 492 -31.47 21.51 14.53
C GLN A 492 -31.37 21.62 16.06
N ASP A 493 -32.45 21.32 16.76
CA ASP A 493 -32.47 21.05 18.20
C ASP A 493 -32.28 19.56 18.52
N ASP A 494 -32.33 19.20 19.80
CA ASP A 494 -32.23 17.83 20.30
C ASP A 494 -33.44 16.93 19.98
N THR A 495 -34.50 17.48 19.37
CA THR A 495 -35.65 16.73 18.84
C THR A 495 -35.58 16.51 17.33
N GLY A 496 -34.56 17.05 16.66
CA GLY A 496 -34.40 16.99 15.20
C GLY A 496 -35.17 18.09 14.45
N LYS A 497 -35.70 19.09 15.14
CA LYS A 497 -36.40 20.22 14.50
C LYS A 497 -35.41 21.29 14.08
N ALA A 498 -35.57 21.81 12.85
CA ALA A 498 -34.76 22.91 12.31
C ALA A 498 -34.72 24.13 13.25
N LEU A 499 -33.52 24.71 13.42
CA LEU A 499 -33.24 25.72 14.45
C LEU A 499 -32.52 26.96 13.89
N ALA A 500 -33.20 28.10 13.95
CA ALA A 500 -32.74 29.39 13.42
C ALA A 500 -31.90 30.20 14.42
N GLY A 501 -31.14 31.17 13.91
CA GLY A 501 -30.46 32.20 14.70
C GLY A 501 -29.10 31.81 15.29
N ALA A 502 -28.60 30.61 15.01
CA ALA A 502 -27.22 30.25 15.27
C ALA A 502 -26.28 31.01 14.32
N VAL A 503 -25.05 31.29 14.74
CA VAL A 503 -24.02 31.92 13.89
C VAL A 503 -22.82 30.98 13.78
N PHE A 504 -22.33 30.75 12.57
CA PHE A 504 -21.21 29.85 12.26
C PHE A 504 -20.10 30.54 11.48
N SER A 505 -18.87 30.10 11.73
CA SER A 505 -17.74 30.31 10.82
C SER A 505 -17.11 28.95 10.51
N ILE A 506 -16.74 28.75 9.25
CA ILE A 506 -16.17 27.50 8.75
C ILE A 506 -14.72 27.78 8.37
N TYR A 507 -13.80 26.98 8.90
CA TYR A 507 -12.37 27.14 8.74
C TYR A 507 -11.78 25.90 8.07
N LYS A 508 -10.65 26.04 7.36
CA LYS A 508 -9.78 24.88 7.11
C LYS A 508 -9.18 24.43 8.43
N ALA A 509 -9.16 23.13 8.67
CA ALA A 509 -8.51 22.57 9.86
C ALA A 509 -6.99 22.58 9.70
N LYS A 510 -6.28 22.89 10.79
CA LYS A 510 -4.85 22.62 10.92
C LYS A 510 -4.59 21.12 11.17
N SER A 511 -3.32 20.73 11.23
CA SER A 511 -2.87 19.36 11.53
C SER A 511 -3.22 18.87 12.94
N ASP A 512 -3.67 19.75 13.83
CA ASP A 512 -4.19 19.44 15.17
C ASP A 512 -5.74 19.45 15.23
N GLY A 513 -6.41 19.57 14.08
CA GLY A 513 -7.87 19.68 13.98
C GLY A 513 -8.46 21.04 14.40
N THR A 514 -7.64 22.02 14.80
CA THR A 514 -8.13 23.36 15.21
C THR A 514 -8.42 24.27 14.02
N PRO A 515 -9.23 25.34 14.20
CA PRO A 515 -9.46 26.35 13.17
C PRO A 515 -8.16 27.01 12.67
N GLY A 516 -7.94 26.94 11.36
CA GLY A 516 -6.97 27.72 10.60
C GLY A 516 -7.64 28.87 9.86
N ASP A 517 -7.34 29.03 8.57
CA ASP A 517 -7.92 30.09 7.74
C ASP A 517 -9.42 29.89 7.51
N ILE A 518 -10.16 31.00 7.42
CA ILE A 518 -11.58 31.00 7.02
C ILE A 518 -11.71 30.33 5.63
N ALA A 519 -12.64 29.39 5.54
CA ALA A 519 -12.93 28.68 4.30
C ALA A 519 -13.64 29.58 3.29
N THR A 520 -13.38 29.31 2.02
CA THR A 520 -14.05 29.95 0.89
C THR A 520 -14.77 28.88 0.08
N ASN A 521 -16.02 29.15 -0.32
CA ASN A 521 -16.74 28.26 -1.23
C ASN A 521 -16.28 28.44 -2.70
N ARG A 522 -16.91 27.69 -3.61
CA ARG A 522 -16.65 27.78 -5.06
C ARG A 522 -16.75 29.19 -5.64
N ASP A 523 -17.71 29.98 -5.17
CA ASP A 523 -18.02 31.32 -5.69
C ASP A 523 -17.11 32.42 -5.14
N GLY A 524 -16.11 32.08 -4.33
CA GLY A 524 -15.23 33.06 -3.69
C GLY A 524 -15.78 33.66 -2.39
N VAL A 525 -16.94 33.18 -1.90
CA VAL A 525 -17.58 33.69 -0.69
C VAL A 525 -16.88 33.12 0.55
N LYS A 526 -16.43 34.02 1.44
CA LYS A 526 -15.91 33.67 2.77
C LYS A 526 -17.02 33.12 3.65
N LEU A 527 -16.78 31.98 4.28
CA LEU A 527 -17.75 31.25 5.10
C LEU A 527 -17.66 31.69 6.57
N GLU A 528 -17.95 32.97 6.80
CA GLU A 528 -17.79 33.65 8.09
C GLU A 528 -19.12 34.28 8.54
N ASN A 529 -19.44 34.17 9.83
CA ASN A 529 -20.64 34.74 10.47
C ASN A 529 -21.97 34.34 9.78
N LEU A 530 -22.01 33.14 9.21
CA LEU A 530 -23.17 32.56 8.54
C LEU A 530 -24.29 32.30 9.54
N VAL A 531 -25.53 32.67 9.22
CA VAL A 531 -26.67 32.57 10.14
C VAL A 531 -27.57 31.39 9.75
N SER A 532 -28.02 30.60 10.73
CA SER A 532 -29.01 29.54 10.46
C SER A 532 -30.42 30.10 10.26
N GLY A 533 -31.08 29.66 9.18
CA GLY A 533 -32.47 29.99 8.86
C GLY A 533 -33.49 29.12 9.58
N ALA A 534 -34.78 29.41 9.35
CA ALA A 534 -35.90 28.63 9.89
C ALA A 534 -36.00 27.19 9.30
N ASP A 535 -35.33 26.95 8.17
CA ASP A 535 -35.16 25.64 7.55
C ASP A 535 -33.89 24.90 8.05
N GLY A 536 -33.12 25.52 8.95
CA GLY A 536 -31.87 24.97 9.49
C GLY A 536 -30.65 25.16 8.58
N LYS A 537 -30.77 25.80 7.41
CA LYS A 537 -29.65 26.00 6.47
C LYS A 537 -28.89 27.28 6.77
N LEU A 538 -27.69 27.42 6.19
CA LEU A 538 -26.84 28.60 6.37
C LEU A 538 -27.08 29.66 5.31
N TYR A 539 -27.17 30.90 5.79
CA TYR A 539 -27.31 32.12 5.02
C TYR A 539 -26.14 33.06 5.32
N LEU A 540 -25.88 34.02 4.45
CA LEU A 540 -25.00 35.15 4.76
C LEU A 540 -25.53 35.96 5.96
N PRO A 541 -24.72 36.87 6.53
CA PRO A 541 -25.16 37.76 7.60
C PRO A 541 -26.43 38.58 7.30
N ASP A 542 -26.79 38.76 6.02
CA ASP A 542 -28.03 39.39 5.56
C ASP A 542 -29.31 38.57 5.85
N ARG A 543 -29.16 37.27 6.15
CA ARG A 543 -30.23 36.28 6.39
C ARG A 543 -31.19 36.06 5.21
N THR A 544 -30.85 36.56 4.03
CA THR A 544 -31.66 36.43 2.79
C THR A 544 -30.93 35.63 1.72
N THR A 545 -29.59 35.70 1.69
CA THR A 545 -28.77 35.03 0.68
C THR A 545 -28.31 33.67 1.22
N GLY A 546 -28.93 32.59 0.74
CA GLY A 546 -28.54 31.22 1.10
C GLY A 546 -27.16 30.86 0.55
N VAL A 547 -26.35 30.15 1.34
CA VAL A 547 -24.96 29.82 0.99
C VAL A 547 -24.82 28.36 0.61
N LYS A 548 -24.24 28.10 -0.58
CA LYS A 548 -23.80 26.75 -0.97
C LYS A 548 -22.44 26.46 -0.37
N LEU A 549 -22.35 25.41 0.43
CA LEU A 549 -21.10 24.89 0.99
C LEU A 549 -20.40 23.95 0.01
N GLU A 550 -20.07 24.47 -1.17
CA GLU A 550 -19.20 23.77 -2.12
C GLU A 550 -17.74 24.00 -1.69
N LEU A 551 -17.08 22.97 -1.15
CA LEU A 551 -15.74 23.02 -0.53
C LEU A 551 -14.74 22.11 -1.25
N LYS A 552 -13.48 22.55 -1.41
CA LYS A 552 -12.42 21.67 -1.96
C LYS A 552 -12.14 20.49 -1.01
N ARG A 553 -11.47 19.44 -1.51
CA ARG A 553 -10.98 18.36 -0.65
C ARG A 553 -10.09 18.93 0.48
N GLY A 554 -10.34 18.53 1.71
CA GLY A 554 -9.72 19.10 2.90
C GLY A 554 -10.44 18.72 4.19
N ASN A 555 -9.80 18.93 5.33
CA ASN A 555 -10.45 18.89 6.63
C ASN A 555 -10.93 20.29 6.99
N TYR A 556 -12.14 20.42 7.50
CA TYR A 556 -12.75 21.71 7.84
C TYR A 556 -13.31 21.69 9.26
N VAL A 557 -13.23 22.81 9.98
CA VAL A 557 -13.80 22.98 11.31
C VAL A 557 -15.03 23.86 11.22
N PHE A 558 -16.17 23.32 11.62
CA PHE A 558 -17.43 24.05 11.75
C PHE A 558 -17.53 24.56 13.19
N VAL A 559 -17.39 25.87 13.38
CA VAL A 559 -17.41 26.54 14.69
C VAL A 559 -18.73 27.28 14.83
N GLU A 560 -19.54 26.92 15.84
CA GLU A 560 -20.70 27.74 16.22
C GLU A 560 -20.18 28.96 17.01
N VAL A 561 -20.15 30.13 16.39
CA VAL A 561 -19.72 31.38 17.03
C VAL A 561 -20.72 31.81 18.11
N LYS A 562 -22.03 31.66 17.82
CA LYS A 562 -23.12 32.01 18.74
C LYS A 562 -24.27 31.00 18.63
N ALA A 563 -24.68 30.47 19.79
CA ALA A 563 -25.85 29.59 19.88
C ALA A 563 -27.18 30.36 19.69
N PRO A 564 -28.25 29.69 19.22
CA PRO A 564 -29.62 30.21 19.30
C PRO A 564 -30.03 30.56 20.73
N GLU A 565 -30.92 31.53 20.87
CA GLU A 565 -31.38 31.99 22.18
C GLU A 565 -32.11 30.87 22.95
N GLY A 566 -31.71 30.64 24.20
CA GLY A 566 -32.23 29.53 25.02
C GLY A 566 -31.59 28.16 24.76
N PHE A 567 -30.52 28.07 23.97
CA PHE A 567 -29.80 26.83 23.68
C PHE A 567 -28.33 26.88 24.12
N VAL A 568 -27.78 25.73 24.50
CA VAL A 568 -26.35 25.56 24.80
C VAL A 568 -25.57 25.52 23.47
N LYS A 569 -24.41 26.18 23.41
CA LYS A 569 -23.51 26.15 22.24
C LYS A 569 -23.05 24.73 21.92
N ALA A 570 -23.09 24.34 20.64
CA ALA A 570 -22.58 23.07 20.16
C ALA A 570 -21.03 23.02 20.16
N LYS A 571 -20.48 21.79 20.19
CA LYS A 571 -19.03 21.59 20.05
C LYS A 571 -18.60 21.81 18.60
N ASP A 572 -17.40 22.38 18.43
CA ASP A 572 -16.76 22.51 17.13
C ASP A 572 -16.59 21.13 16.50
N THR A 573 -16.90 21.03 15.20
CA THR A 573 -16.98 19.75 14.49
C THR A 573 -15.99 19.72 13.33
N VAL A 574 -15.07 18.75 13.34
CA VAL A 574 -14.15 18.50 12.23
C VAL A 574 -14.83 17.62 11.18
N VAL A 575 -14.86 18.11 9.93
CA VAL A 575 -15.52 17.48 8.79
C VAL A 575 -14.47 17.19 7.71
N PRO A 576 -14.13 15.92 7.45
CA PRO A 576 -13.32 15.55 6.28
C PRO A 576 -14.19 15.65 5.02
N VAL A 577 -13.77 16.48 4.08
CA VAL A 577 -14.39 16.69 2.78
C VAL A 577 -13.55 15.98 1.74
N GLN A 578 -14.01 14.85 1.19
CA GLN A 578 -13.18 13.97 0.35
C GLN A 578 -13.90 13.41 -0.88
N PHE A 579 -14.65 12.32 -0.73
CA PHE A 579 -15.32 11.61 -1.84
C PHE A 579 -16.75 11.18 -1.51
N LYS A 580 -17.17 11.18 -0.23
CA LYS A 580 -18.58 11.07 0.12
C LYS A 580 -19.20 12.46 0.28
N GLN A 581 -20.40 12.65 -0.28
CA GLN A 581 -21.24 13.80 0.05
C GLN A 581 -21.47 13.79 1.58
N LYS A 582 -21.19 14.91 2.25
CA LYS A 582 -21.39 15.02 3.70
C LYS A 582 -22.70 15.70 4.01
N VAL A 583 -23.48 15.07 4.90
CA VAL A 583 -24.49 15.77 5.68
C VAL A 583 -23.85 16.12 7.03
N VAL A 584 -23.79 17.41 7.36
CA VAL A 584 -23.26 17.93 8.62
C VAL A 584 -24.44 18.41 9.46
N VAL A 585 -24.77 17.66 10.51
CA VAL A 585 -25.89 17.96 11.40
C VAL A 585 -25.36 18.52 12.72
N VAL A 586 -25.70 19.78 13.02
CA VAL A 586 -25.34 20.43 14.29
C VAL A 586 -26.59 20.60 15.14
N SER A 587 -26.67 19.82 16.22
CA SER A 587 -27.79 19.82 17.17
C SER A 587 -27.42 20.59 18.42
N ASN A 588 -28.30 21.48 18.91
CA ASN A 588 -28.09 22.14 20.22
C ASN A 588 -29.13 21.65 21.21
N THR A 589 -28.69 21.38 22.44
CA THR A 589 -29.57 21.05 23.56
C THR A 589 -30.16 22.33 24.15
N LYS A 590 -31.46 22.32 24.45
CA LYS A 590 -32.13 23.44 25.10
C LYS A 590 -31.58 23.66 26.52
N VAL A 591 -31.36 24.91 26.92
CA VAL A 591 -30.94 25.22 28.30
C VAL A 591 -32.04 24.75 29.26
N LYS A 592 -31.72 23.79 30.11
CA LYS A 592 -32.60 23.38 31.22
C LYS A 592 -32.51 24.44 32.31
N ASN A 593 -33.51 25.32 32.38
CA ASN A 593 -33.64 26.25 33.50
C ASN A 593 -33.66 25.47 34.83
N PRO A 594 -32.74 25.74 35.77
CA PRO A 594 -32.86 25.19 37.11
C PRO A 594 -34.03 25.86 37.84
N GLY A 595 -35.00 25.06 38.29
CA GLY A 595 -35.96 25.48 39.31
C GLY A 595 -37.28 26.07 38.82
N ASN A 596 -38.19 25.18 38.39
CA ASN A 596 -39.56 25.22 38.92
C ASN A 596 -39.86 23.83 39.49
N LYS A 597 -39.34 23.57 40.70
CA LYS A 597 -39.62 22.34 41.45
C LYS A 597 -40.87 22.60 42.30
N PRO A 598 -41.96 21.81 42.17
CA PRO A 598 -43.10 21.94 43.05
C PRO A 598 -42.68 21.72 44.51
N SER A 599 -43.26 22.51 45.41
CA SER A 599 -43.10 22.33 46.86
C SER A 599 -43.56 20.92 47.26
N VAL A 600 -42.72 20.21 48.02
CA VAL A 600 -43.10 19.00 48.75
C VAL A 600 -42.77 19.27 50.21
N GLU A 601 -43.74 19.05 51.09
CA GLU A 601 -43.62 19.28 52.54
C GLU A 601 -42.54 18.40 53.19
N PRO A 602 -41.94 18.85 54.31
CA PRO A 602 -40.91 18.11 55.02
C PRO A 602 -41.51 17.04 55.95
N SER A 603 -40.81 15.93 56.13
CA SER A 603 -41.08 14.97 57.21
C SER A 603 -39.80 14.29 57.72
N GLY A 604 -39.58 14.38 59.03
CA GLY A 604 -38.76 13.42 59.80
C GLY A 604 -37.24 13.59 59.80
N ASP A 605 -36.74 14.42 60.72
CA ASP A 605 -35.42 14.26 61.38
C ASP A 605 -35.43 12.95 62.24
N PRO A 606 -34.28 12.37 62.69
CA PRO A 606 -33.42 13.03 63.68
C PRO A 606 -31.89 12.76 63.64
N SER A 607 -31.13 13.82 63.94
CA SER A 607 -30.00 13.84 64.92
C SER A 607 -28.63 13.24 64.51
N VAL A 608 -27.56 14.05 64.61
CA VAL A 608 -26.69 14.17 65.80
C VAL A 608 -25.80 15.42 65.69
N GLU A 609 -25.82 16.25 66.74
CA GLU A 609 -24.96 17.43 66.98
C GLU A 609 -23.72 17.01 67.83
N PRO A 610 -22.60 17.79 67.96
CA PRO A 610 -22.63 19.08 68.71
C PRO A 610 -21.57 20.18 68.38
N SER A 611 -21.97 21.46 68.57
CA SER A 611 -21.20 22.56 69.24
C SER A 611 -19.85 23.08 68.64
N VAL A 612 -19.42 24.36 68.71
CA VAL A 612 -19.74 25.50 69.60
C VAL A 612 -19.61 26.90 68.92
N ASP A 613 -20.63 27.74 69.19
CA ASP A 613 -20.88 29.21 69.29
C ASP A 613 -19.75 30.32 69.34
N PRO A 614 -20.06 31.67 69.47
CA PRO A 614 -19.53 32.69 68.54
C PRO A 614 -19.08 34.07 69.16
N SER A 615 -18.87 35.10 68.32
CA SER A 615 -19.00 36.56 68.65
C SER A 615 -18.98 37.37 67.33
N SER A 616 -19.89 38.28 66.95
CA SER A 616 -20.59 39.44 67.57
C SER A 616 -19.89 40.80 67.35
N GLY A 617 -20.52 41.70 66.58
CA GLY A 617 -20.03 43.08 66.32
C GLY A 617 -20.65 43.75 65.06
N PRO A 618 -21.45 44.83 65.17
CA PRO A 618 -22.21 45.41 64.05
C PRO A 618 -21.76 46.83 63.59
N SER A 619 -22.45 47.33 62.54
CA SER A 619 -22.62 48.75 62.14
C SER A 619 -21.56 49.37 61.20
N VAL A 620 -21.98 49.89 60.03
CA VAL A 620 -22.29 51.31 59.78
C VAL A 620 -22.75 51.49 58.32
N GLU A 621 -23.93 52.09 58.13
CA GLU A 621 -24.35 52.80 56.90
C GLU A 621 -24.27 54.32 57.23
N PRO A 622 -24.11 55.26 56.26
CA PRO A 622 -25.31 55.70 55.52
C PRO A 622 -25.10 56.34 54.10
N SER A 623 -26.18 56.25 53.30
CA SER A 623 -26.78 57.29 52.42
C SER A 623 -25.98 58.04 51.32
N GLY A 624 -26.54 58.07 50.10
CA GLY A 624 -26.25 59.10 49.09
C GLY A 624 -26.87 58.83 47.70
N ASP A 625 -28.05 59.40 47.41
CA ASP A 625 -28.84 59.27 46.17
C ASP A 625 -29.68 60.58 46.00
N PRO A 626 -30.30 60.97 44.86
CA PRO A 626 -30.14 60.61 43.43
C PRO A 626 -30.06 61.87 42.48
N SER A 627 -30.46 61.72 41.19
CA SER A 627 -30.91 62.76 40.21
C SER A 627 -29.82 63.33 39.24
N ALA A 628 -30.03 63.58 37.93
CA ALA A 628 -31.21 63.49 37.04
C ALA A 628 -30.86 63.24 35.54
N GLU A 629 -31.83 62.74 34.76
CA GLU A 629 -31.97 62.90 33.28
C GLU A 629 -32.35 64.38 32.91
N PRO A 630 -32.44 64.88 31.62
CA PRO A 630 -32.86 64.13 30.41
C PRO A 630 -32.41 64.58 28.97
N SER A 631 -32.42 63.62 28.04
CA SER A 631 -33.08 63.65 26.68
C SER A 631 -32.60 64.49 25.45
N ILE A 632 -32.96 63.91 24.28
CA ILE A 632 -33.20 64.44 22.89
C ILE A 632 -32.02 64.65 21.90
N THR A 633 -32.29 64.23 20.66
CA THR A 633 -31.50 64.25 19.41
C THR A 633 -31.93 65.46 18.51
N PRO A 634 -31.80 65.53 17.15
CA PRO A 634 -30.94 64.85 16.15
C PRO A 634 -30.33 65.79 15.06
N SER A 635 -29.57 65.17 14.12
CA SER A 635 -29.66 65.36 12.64
C SER A 635 -28.70 66.28 11.84
N THR A 636 -28.55 65.83 10.57
CA THR A 636 -28.10 66.46 9.30
C THR A 636 -26.62 66.58 8.88
N SER A 637 -26.41 66.12 7.64
CA SER A 637 -25.22 66.05 6.77
C SER A 637 -25.12 67.31 5.86
N PRO A 638 -24.39 67.37 4.70
CA PRO A 638 -23.32 66.51 4.14
C PRO A 638 -22.12 67.27 3.46
N SER A 639 -21.27 66.51 2.75
CA SER A 639 -20.62 66.81 1.44
C SER A 639 -19.13 67.22 1.39
N GLY A 640 -18.43 66.74 0.35
CA GLY A 640 -17.05 67.14 -0.01
C GLY A 640 -16.11 65.99 -0.43
N SER A 641 -16.09 65.62 -1.71
CA SER A 641 -14.94 64.98 -2.38
C SER A 641 -14.17 66.08 -3.16
N PRO A 642 -12.89 65.91 -3.61
CA PRO A 642 -12.45 64.85 -4.52
C PRO A 642 -11.01 64.30 -4.31
N SER A 643 -10.60 63.46 -5.26
CA SER A 643 -9.36 62.68 -5.43
C SER A 643 -8.01 63.43 -5.42
N MET A 644 -6.92 62.69 -5.12
CA MET A 644 -5.77 62.50 -6.04
C MET A 644 -4.85 61.35 -5.58
N ASP A 645 -4.24 60.65 -6.54
CA ASP A 645 -3.16 59.65 -6.41
C ASP A 645 -1.96 60.21 -7.22
N PRO A 646 -0.69 60.02 -6.82
CA PRO A 646 0.11 59.02 -7.57
C PRO A 646 1.27 58.33 -6.81
N SER A 647 1.43 57.02 -7.10
CA SER A 647 2.66 56.24 -7.35
C SER A 647 4.03 56.64 -6.74
N ALA A 648 4.72 55.69 -6.09
CA ALA A 648 6.10 55.26 -6.41
C ALA A 648 6.55 54.03 -5.59
N ASP A 649 7.16 53.04 -6.26
CA ASP A 649 8.02 52.01 -5.64
C ASP A 649 9.41 52.63 -5.32
N PRO A 650 10.12 52.13 -4.30
CA PRO A 650 11.39 51.47 -4.63
C PRO A 650 11.71 50.20 -3.83
N SER A 651 12.50 49.34 -4.48
CA SER A 651 13.11 48.13 -3.93
C SER A 651 14.21 48.40 -2.88
N SER A 652 14.43 47.45 -1.96
CA SER A 652 15.76 46.87 -1.60
C SER A 652 15.64 45.89 -0.42
N GLU A 653 16.35 44.75 -0.47
CA GLU A 653 16.65 43.94 0.73
C GLU A 653 17.59 44.70 1.67
N PRO A 654 17.67 44.29 2.95
CA PRO A 654 18.97 43.79 3.39
C PRO A 654 18.91 42.47 4.18
N SER A 655 20.02 41.75 4.11
CA SER A 655 20.32 40.54 4.88
C SER A 655 20.82 40.86 6.30
N GLY A 656 20.73 39.88 7.22
CA GLY A 656 21.44 39.93 8.50
C GLY A 656 20.85 39.08 9.62
N ASP A 657 21.43 37.90 9.87
CA ASP A 657 21.38 37.25 11.18
C ASP A 657 22.14 38.08 12.22
N PRO A 658 21.72 38.02 13.50
CA PRO A 658 22.71 37.80 14.55
C PRO A 658 22.28 36.73 15.57
N SER A 659 23.18 35.79 15.84
CA SER A 659 23.15 34.94 17.03
C SER A 659 23.57 35.72 18.29
N VAL A 660 23.07 35.33 19.47
CA VAL A 660 23.78 35.17 20.78
C VAL A 660 22.79 35.34 21.95
N GLU A 661 22.80 34.37 22.88
CA GLU A 661 22.10 34.43 24.18
C GLU A 661 22.73 35.48 25.12
N PRO A 662 22.06 35.83 26.24
CA PRO A 662 22.68 35.39 27.49
C PRO A 662 21.71 34.82 28.53
N SER A 663 22.30 34.02 29.41
CA SER A 663 21.71 33.29 30.54
C SER A 663 21.59 34.11 31.84
N VAL A 664 21.15 33.43 32.91
CA VAL A 664 21.25 33.74 34.37
C VAL A 664 20.03 34.46 35.00
N ASN A 665 19.51 34.15 36.20
CA ASN A 665 19.38 32.91 37.02
C ASN A 665 18.28 33.15 38.14
N PRO A 666 18.24 32.61 39.39
CA PRO A 666 16.98 32.04 39.94
C PRO A 666 16.53 32.54 41.35
N SER A 667 15.41 31.99 41.87
CA SER A 667 15.08 31.82 43.31
C SER A 667 13.86 30.88 43.45
N ILE A 668 13.89 29.76 44.21
CA ILE A 668 13.81 29.62 45.70
C ILE A 668 12.38 29.93 46.21
N ASP A 669 11.63 29.08 46.94
CA ASP A 669 11.89 27.72 47.48
C ASP A 669 10.56 26.93 47.74
N PRO A 670 10.59 25.64 48.14
CA PRO A 670 9.41 24.79 48.35
C PRO A 670 9.05 24.54 49.84
N SER A 671 7.87 23.92 50.08
CA SER A 671 7.42 23.18 51.30
C SER A 671 5.90 22.93 51.16
N GLU A 672 5.22 21.92 51.70
CA GLU A 672 5.53 20.63 52.37
C GLU A 672 4.65 19.52 51.71
N HIS A 673 4.48 18.25 52.13
CA HIS A 673 5.14 17.35 53.10
C HIS A 673 4.86 15.89 52.64
N PRO A 674 5.84 14.97 52.59
CA PRO A 674 5.57 13.54 52.60
C PRO A 674 5.62 12.99 54.04
N SER A 675 4.73 12.05 54.38
CA SER A 675 4.82 11.31 55.65
C SER A 675 4.12 9.95 55.54
N VAL A 676 4.92 8.88 55.47
CA VAL A 676 4.80 7.63 56.27
C VAL A 676 6.21 7.02 56.33
N GLU A 677 6.66 6.63 57.54
CA GLU A 677 7.99 6.04 57.81
C GLU A 677 8.02 4.50 57.72
N PRO A 678 9.22 3.87 57.72
CA PRO A 678 9.40 2.46 57.35
C PRO A 678 9.37 1.46 58.53
N SER A 679 9.36 0.16 58.23
CA SER A 679 9.81 -0.89 59.16
C SER A 679 10.42 -2.08 58.43
N GLY A 680 11.55 -2.60 58.94
CA GLY A 680 12.26 -3.78 58.40
C GLY A 680 13.77 -3.56 58.24
N GLU A 681 14.57 -3.96 59.23
CA GLU A 681 16.04 -3.81 59.24
C GLU A 681 16.78 -4.81 58.31
N PRO A 682 17.98 -4.46 57.83
CA PRO A 682 18.88 -5.38 57.15
C PRO A 682 19.79 -6.14 58.13
N SER A 683 20.24 -7.35 57.75
CA SER A 683 21.36 -8.03 58.43
C SER A 683 22.21 -8.84 57.44
N GLY A 684 23.54 -8.74 57.57
CA GLY A 684 24.52 -9.54 56.80
C GLY A 684 25.57 -8.72 56.06
N ASP A 685 26.67 -8.39 56.73
CA ASP A 685 27.86 -7.75 56.14
C ASP A 685 28.65 -8.67 55.17
N PRO A 686 29.41 -8.10 54.21
CA PRO A 686 30.31 -8.83 53.31
C PRO A 686 31.72 -9.00 53.89
N SER A 687 32.48 -9.98 53.41
CA SER A 687 33.93 -10.09 53.73
C SER A 687 34.75 -10.86 52.67
N ALA A 688 36.05 -10.55 52.62
CA ALA A 688 37.16 -11.25 51.95
C ALA A 688 37.37 -11.08 50.42
N GLU A 689 37.92 -9.91 50.08
CA GLU A 689 39.12 -9.62 49.26
C GLU A 689 39.43 -10.28 47.88
N PRO A 690 40.00 -9.50 46.92
CA PRO A 690 40.57 -9.99 45.66
C PRO A 690 42.10 -10.17 45.71
N SER A 691 42.68 -10.91 44.74
CA SER A 691 44.14 -10.94 44.52
C SER A 691 44.58 -10.75 43.06
N THR A 692 45.38 -9.69 42.86
CA THR A 692 46.50 -9.56 41.88
C THR A 692 46.26 -9.61 40.36
N THR A 693 46.46 -8.44 39.75
CA THR A 693 46.96 -8.19 38.37
C THR A 693 48.49 -7.95 38.42
N PRO A 694 49.23 -7.49 37.38
CA PRO A 694 49.12 -7.57 35.89
C PRO A 694 50.46 -8.03 35.21
N SER A 695 50.64 -7.72 33.90
CA SER A 695 51.88 -7.67 33.07
C SER A 695 52.06 -8.84 32.07
N ALA A 696 52.48 -8.68 30.80
CA ALA A 696 53.05 -7.52 30.07
C ALA A 696 52.78 -7.55 28.54
N GLU A 697 52.80 -6.38 27.89
CA GLU A 697 53.30 -6.16 26.51
C GLU A 697 54.75 -5.57 26.61
N PRO A 698 55.62 -5.45 25.56
CA PRO A 698 55.32 -5.37 24.12
C PRO A 698 56.35 -6.00 23.12
N SER A 699 56.11 -5.77 21.81
CA SER A 699 57.10 -5.63 20.69
C SER A 699 57.90 -6.83 20.16
N GLY A 700 57.99 -6.98 18.81
CA GLY A 700 59.19 -7.57 18.16
C GLY A 700 59.06 -8.36 16.83
N THR A 701 59.12 -7.67 15.69
CA THR A 701 59.86 -8.04 14.44
C THR A 701 59.79 -9.44 13.78
N SER A 702 59.23 -9.47 12.56
CA SER A 702 59.73 -10.11 11.31
C SER A 702 60.24 -11.58 11.23
N SER A 703 59.70 -12.36 10.28
CA SER A 703 60.43 -12.91 9.09
C SER A 703 59.96 -14.31 8.60
N VAL A 704 59.65 -14.40 7.30
CA VAL A 704 59.79 -15.54 6.36
C VAL A 704 59.21 -16.94 6.70
N LYS A 705 58.32 -17.40 5.80
CA LYS A 705 57.79 -18.77 5.63
C LYS A 705 58.81 -19.71 4.94
N PRO A 706 58.76 -21.03 5.24
CA PRO A 706 59.01 -22.04 4.20
C PRO A 706 57.88 -23.07 4.04
N THR A 707 57.66 -23.47 2.79
CA THR A 707 56.77 -24.55 2.33
C THR A 707 57.56 -25.86 2.21
N PRO A 708 56.90 -27.04 2.18
CA PRO A 708 57.33 -28.17 1.35
C PRO A 708 56.40 -28.28 0.12
N ASN A 709 56.78 -28.02 -1.13
CA ASN A 709 57.81 -28.63 -2.02
C ASN A 709 57.52 -30.11 -2.39
N ILE A 710 57.59 -30.55 -3.67
CA ILE A 710 57.75 -29.82 -4.96
C ILE A 710 57.47 -30.72 -6.22
N LYS A 711 57.10 -30.10 -7.37
CA LYS A 711 57.20 -30.48 -8.83
C LYS A 711 56.80 -31.92 -9.29
N LYS A 712 55.96 -32.13 -10.33
CA LYS A 712 55.83 -31.63 -11.73
C LYS A 712 56.68 -32.44 -12.76
N VAL A 713 56.16 -32.53 -14.01
CA VAL A 713 56.71 -33.10 -15.28
C VAL A 713 56.07 -34.49 -15.57
N GLU A 714 55.54 -34.85 -16.76
CA GLU A 714 55.67 -34.33 -18.14
C GLU A 714 54.38 -34.51 -19.01
N LYS A 715 54.37 -33.96 -20.23
CA LYS A 715 53.48 -34.37 -21.35
C LYS A 715 54.31 -35.07 -22.43
N PRO A 716 53.72 -36.00 -23.21
CA PRO A 716 53.88 -35.85 -24.66
C PRO A 716 52.61 -36.11 -25.50
N ASN A 717 52.55 -35.48 -26.67
CA ASN A 717 51.55 -35.72 -27.74
C ASN A 717 52.02 -36.86 -28.67
N LYS A 718 51.11 -37.65 -29.27
CA LYS A 718 50.72 -37.51 -30.69
C LYS A 718 49.81 -38.62 -31.27
N LYS A 719 48.88 -38.15 -32.11
CA LYS A 719 48.33 -38.73 -33.37
C LYS A 719 47.40 -39.97 -33.35
N LEU A 720 46.34 -39.82 -34.16
CA LEU A 720 45.43 -40.84 -34.68
C LEU A 720 46.14 -41.81 -35.65
N PRO A 721 45.47 -42.93 -35.96
CA PRO A 721 45.13 -43.25 -37.34
C PRO A 721 43.61 -43.36 -37.57
N ALA A 722 43.19 -43.36 -38.84
CA ALA A 722 41.81 -43.58 -39.27
C ALA A 722 41.72 -44.63 -40.39
N THR A 723 40.91 -45.68 -40.16
CA THR A 723 40.40 -46.71 -41.09
C THR A 723 39.38 -47.55 -40.28
N GLY A 724 38.26 -48.08 -40.77
CA GLY A 724 37.65 -48.00 -42.10
C GLY A 724 36.76 -49.23 -42.41
N PHE A 725 35.46 -48.99 -42.63
CA PHE A 725 34.52 -49.77 -43.46
C PHE A 725 33.89 -51.12 -43.01
N GLU A 726 32.70 -51.38 -43.61
CA GLU A 726 31.79 -52.56 -43.59
C GLU A 726 31.10 -52.96 -42.26
N GLY A 727 29.81 -53.30 -42.21
CA GLY A 727 28.73 -53.32 -43.21
C GLY A 727 27.50 -54.11 -42.69
N GLY A 728 26.27 -53.85 -43.18
CA GLY A 728 25.11 -54.74 -42.92
C GLY A 728 23.72 -54.09 -42.74
N LEU A 729 22.78 -54.44 -43.63
CA LEU A 729 21.34 -54.14 -43.55
C LEU A 729 20.61 -55.00 -42.49
N ILE A 730 19.41 -54.56 -42.07
CA ILE A 730 18.08 -55.26 -42.12
C ILE A 730 17.09 -54.36 -41.35
N ILE A 731 16.23 -53.59 -42.05
CA ILE A 731 14.86 -53.93 -42.49
C ILE A 731 13.89 -54.29 -41.34
N ALA A 732 12.92 -53.39 -41.17
CA ALA A 732 11.53 -53.49 -40.67
C ALA A 732 11.01 -54.78 -39.97
N VAL A 733 10.05 -54.58 -39.06
CA VAL A 733 8.64 -55.01 -39.31
C VAL A 733 7.66 -54.28 -38.38
N ILE A 734 6.51 -53.92 -38.94
CA ILE A 734 5.31 -53.41 -38.25
C ILE A 734 4.33 -54.58 -38.05
N ALA A 735 3.73 -54.68 -36.86
CA ALA A 735 2.46 -55.38 -36.61
C ALA A 735 1.77 -54.65 -35.43
N VAL A 736 0.53 -54.14 -35.47
CA VAL A 736 -0.70 -54.49 -36.22
C VAL A 736 -1.26 -55.86 -35.85
N PHE A 737 -2.06 -55.86 -34.80
CA PHE A 737 -3.38 -56.51 -34.78
C PHE A 737 -4.40 -55.41 -34.47
N GLY A 738 -5.58 -55.36 -35.08
CA GLY A 738 -6.22 -56.35 -35.95
C GLY A 738 -7.70 -56.43 -35.58
N THR A 739 -8.54 -55.63 -36.24
CA THR A 739 -9.96 -55.45 -35.92
C THR A 739 -10.81 -56.71 -36.04
N GLY A 740 -11.78 -56.88 -35.13
CA GLY A 740 -12.87 -57.86 -35.25
C GLY A 740 -14.23 -57.21 -34.98
N ILE A 741 -14.95 -56.82 -36.04
CA ILE A 741 -16.34 -56.37 -36.00
C ILE A 741 -17.26 -57.59 -36.08
N ALA A 742 -18.33 -57.68 -35.27
CA ALA A 742 -19.67 -58.14 -35.72
C ALA A 742 -20.76 -58.23 -34.61
N LEU A 743 -21.92 -57.64 -34.92
CA LEU A 743 -23.28 -58.18 -34.72
C LEU A 743 -23.98 -58.22 -33.32
N TYR A 744 -24.85 -57.20 -33.11
CA TYR A 744 -26.34 -57.28 -33.25
C TYR A 744 -27.26 -57.16 -32.01
N ARG A 745 -28.31 -56.31 -32.19
CA ARG A 745 -29.61 -56.16 -31.46
C ARG A 745 -29.58 -55.75 -29.97
N LYS A 746 -30.19 -54.62 -29.54
CA LYS A 746 -31.57 -54.08 -29.66
C LYS A 746 -32.51 -54.56 -28.54
N ALA A 747 -32.82 -53.67 -27.59
CA ALA A 747 -34.13 -53.48 -26.95
C ALA A 747 -34.16 -52.14 -26.17
N GLU A 748 -35.35 -51.62 -25.89
CA GLU A 748 -35.63 -50.28 -25.32
C GLU A 748 -35.92 -50.29 -23.79
N ALA A 749 -36.14 -49.09 -23.24
CA ALA A 749 -36.75 -48.76 -21.93
C ALA A 749 -35.89 -49.04 -20.65
N ASN A 750 -35.86 -48.17 -19.63
CA ASN A 750 -36.55 -46.88 -19.38
C ASN A 750 -35.55 -45.77 -19.00
#